data_AF-A0A084G826-F1
#
_entry.id   AF-A0A084G826-F1
#
_cell.length_a   1.000
_cell.length_b   1.000
_cell.length_c   1.000
_cell.angle_alpha   90.00
_cell.angle_beta   90.00
_cell.angle_gamma   90.00
#
_symmetry.space_group_name_H-M   'P 1'
#
loop_
_entity.id
_entity.type
_entity.pdbx_description
1 polymer ?
#
loop_
_entity_poly.entity_id
_entity_poly.type
_entity_poly.pdbx_seq_one_letter_code
_entity_poly.pdbx_strand_id
1 'polypeptide(L)'
;MASQEPGGMSFSIALCETTGQTGKYIALSHRWTPETELVKTLRGNYADRIGAGDRPVQLTPVFRDACHLAHKLGIAYVWIDSICIVQDDPDDWAREAVRMADYYQRAWLTVAATKTNSQEGLFSKVDRSTLPRIARLPYRDKRGEHNGYFYLQCVDATTVTRDYKTWVTNGELLSCGWAYQEWLLSRRILSFADGGSFLSCQSEAPRSIIGDYVLRRDTQMNGEEDRVELAFMHHPDTGDFSTQESILSQWERAVQSYSGLRLTKLTGDRLVALAGVASEYSKALEAKKEPDGGLSYSYVGGLWFPHAHGLLWEPIISGTVTRLDGLPTWSWASLKILESDGTCRGMEVRWSTSTKKGKKKVLLKEQCRLKSVRQLPVHRTDEENDAWKADFDWNAEGAQQSQTHGNDCRFFALQLKGLLWNVNIHGYFETKVDADTAALLTAHSPDFGREYWRKVTVDGIVSDEVTGWASVEHSEYQVLGSGDIVTTPVLAFVVASVENLDTGAAFGNIWKMRSTAYKVLYLRQSRCPVCRALALVTPPELDGQQLCIKAFSSNHALGGKYRRLSDAKEYSDCTVIFPVHERKSEVQKLARTGWLEGGCLALVEVGDGEELRLPEVGPRLARPDSIDYSVVRQWMNFCKCKHGIACSISPLQSIKGLRVIDCRTRAVMDAPTCCRYVALSYVWGCPRPNPTDDADPGSQFPPVVDDAIIVTQALGYGYLWVDQFCIDQEDGPAKAQQIAQMDKIYSFAHLTIIAAAGTDSSYGLPGVGDGRRRRRRPRQDKIILGEVALVQIFPHVSHTLSQSRWATRGWTYQEGYLSRRRLIFTDGQVAYLCNTMHCLETIKKPMALKRTEIRTANDSFLKFIPSEPSFRLRNLHLWEEFKEKHIVGFTMRDLTQASDSINAILGIFRSLEGSGILHFHGIPLRYKTDRRRGRRLACALGWHHEAVGNERRGQFPSWSWAGWKGDVRINEPDVLVPEDCLVAFLDDVTGRLTYLEDWFESAVTGSSTEILDNDAVSTPAPVLRITGPTFRVKFQSPCLSSSNRSLSQMSELAGMSFLEGPHAVLHITEEIISLTYAYLDEAITSPAEDENDIIALILRPKIPIGATSLTALLLKPAVEGSSRYRRVGILRIRHGSKSRPTGYLAPQTVYIDLDGSVLDEVDMDMREVPIWQRDIAVRTVEIV
;
A
#
# COMPACT_ATOMS: atom_id res chain seq x y z
N MET A 1 -68.43 38.82 -14.99
CA MET A 1 -68.76 40.00 -15.82
C MET A 1 -67.44 40.59 -16.30
N ALA A 2 -67.18 40.52 -17.60
CA ALA A 2 -65.94 40.96 -18.21
C ALA A 2 -66.03 42.44 -18.62
N SER A 3 -65.11 43.27 -18.16
CA SER A 3 -64.85 44.58 -18.78
C SER A 3 -63.96 44.37 -19.99
N GLN A 4 -64.55 44.50 -21.18
CA GLN A 4 -63.84 44.60 -22.45
C GLN A 4 -63.07 45.92 -22.49
N GLU A 5 -61.76 45.88 -22.71
CA GLU A 5 -61.08 46.96 -23.45
C GLU A 5 -61.01 46.58 -24.94
N PRO A 6 -61.18 47.54 -25.86
CA PRO A 6 -61.48 47.27 -27.26
C PRO A 6 -60.18 47.12 -28.07
N GLY A 7 -60.00 45.97 -28.74
CA GLY A 7 -58.91 45.75 -29.71
C GLY A 7 -58.18 44.41 -29.63
N GLY A 8 -58.58 43.48 -28.75
CA GLY A 8 -57.93 42.17 -28.61
C GLY A 8 -58.24 41.21 -29.76
N MET A 9 -57.25 40.91 -30.61
CA MET A 9 -57.30 39.75 -31.51
C MET A 9 -57.47 38.46 -30.69
N SER A 10 -58.50 37.65 -30.99
CA SER A 10 -58.68 36.32 -30.39
C SER A 10 -57.89 35.30 -31.20
N PHE A 11 -56.92 34.61 -30.59
CA PHE A 11 -56.17 33.51 -31.21
C PHE A 11 -56.45 32.20 -30.46
N SER A 12 -56.66 31.11 -31.20
CA SER A 12 -56.88 29.77 -30.66
C SER A 12 -55.56 29.07 -30.35
N ILE A 13 -55.48 28.38 -29.20
CA ILE A 13 -54.27 27.67 -28.77
C ILE A 13 -54.58 26.17 -28.69
N ALA A 14 -53.76 25.35 -29.33
CA ALA A 14 -53.83 23.89 -29.29
C ALA A 14 -52.40 23.29 -29.34
N LEU A 15 -52.24 22.11 -28.74
CA LEU A 15 -51.03 21.29 -28.88
C LEU A 15 -50.97 20.74 -30.31
N CYS A 16 -49.85 20.94 -30.99
CA CYS A 16 -49.65 20.47 -32.35
C CYS A 16 -48.55 19.40 -32.36
N GLU A 17 -48.83 18.25 -32.95
CA GLU A 17 -47.79 17.28 -33.28
C GLU A 17 -47.01 17.78 -34.48
N THR A 18 -45.68 17.80 -34.38
CA THR A 18 -44.84 18.35 -35.44
C THR A 18 -44.77 17.42 -36.65
N THR A 19 -44.97 16.11 -36.49
CA THR A 19 -44.85 15.10 -37.56
C THR A 19 -43.54 15.19 -38.36
N GLY A 20 -42.46 15.70 -37.74
CA GLY A 20 -41.15 15.91 -38.39
C GLY A 20 -40.98 17.26 -39.08
N GLN A 21 -41.94 18.19 -38.97
CA GLN A 21 -41.82 19.54 -39.53
C GLN A 21 -40.77 20.39 -38.79
N THR A 22 -40.10 21.27 -39.55
CA THR A 22 -39.11 22.21 -39.03
C THR A 22 -39.66 23.63 -39.02
N GLY A 23 -39.41 24.40 -37.96
CA GLY A 23 -39.86 25.78 -37.87
C GLY A 23 -39.24 26.54 -36.69
N LYS A 24 -39.52 27.85 -36.62
CA LYS A 24 -39.15 28.67 -35.45
C LYS A 24 -40.14 28.40 -34.32
N TYR A 25 -39.63 28.21 -33.12
CA TYR A 25 -40.42 28.13 -31.90
C TYR A 25 -39.73 28.87 -30.75
N ILE A 26 -40.52 29.25 -29.76
CA ILE A 26 -40.05 29.77 -28.47
C ILE A 26 -40.13 28.65 -27.44
N ALA A 27 -39.12 28.50 -26.59
CA ALA A 27 -39.21 27.65 -25.40
C ALA A 27 -39.57 28.48 -24.17
N LEU A 28 -40.36 27.94 -23.25
CA LEU A 28 -40.70 28.59 -21.97
C LEU A 28 -40.00 27.87 -20.81
N SER A 29 -39.12 28.58 -20.12
CA SER A 29 -38.54 28.15 -18.85
C SER A 29 -39.36 28.71 -17.69
N HIS A 30 -39.93 27.84 -16.87
CA HIS A 30 -40.82 28.21 -15.77
C HIS A 30 -40.75 27.23 -14.59
N ARG A 31 -41.25 27.64 -13.42
CA ARG A 31 -41.39 26.73 -12.28
C ARG A 31 -42.71 25.97 -12.34
N TRP A 32 -42.64 24.71 -11.95
CA TRP A 32 -43.81 23.92 -11.62
C TRP A 32 -44.39 24.41 -10.28
N THR A 33 -45.65 24.83 -10.33
CA THR A 33 -46.44 25.37 -9.22
C THR A 33 -47.74 24.57 -9.15
N PRO A 34 -48.48 24.57 -8.03
CA PRO A 34 -49.77 23.88 -7.96
C PRO A 34 -50.70 24.24 -9.13
N GLU A 35 -50.69 25.50 -9.57
CA GLU A 35 -51.51 25.97 -10.69
C GLU A 35 -51.02 25.46 -12.05
N THR A 36 -49.71 25.47 -12.31
CA THR A 36 -49.14 24.95 -13.57
C THR A 36 -49.21 23.43 -13.64
N GLU A 37 -49.13 22.75 -12.49
CA GLU A 37 -49.27 21.29 -12.42
C GLU A 37 -50.69 20.82 -12.71
N LEU A 38 -51.71 21.57 -12.30
CA LEU A 38 -53.12 21.26 -12.59
C LEU A 38 -53.44 21.29 -14.08
N VAL A 39 -52.66 22.02 -14.87
CA VAL A 39 -52.85 22.16 -16.32
C VAL A 39 -51.86 21.34 -17.14
N LYS A 40 -51.14 20.37 -16.54
CA LYS A 40 -50.23 19.51 -17.31
C LYS A 40 -50.95 18.58 -18.29
N THR A 41 -50.23 18.12 -19.30
CA THR A 41 -50.74 17.12 -20.24
C THR A 41 -50.62 15.72 -19.64
N LEU A 42 -51.75 15.01 -19.63
CA LEU A 42 -51.89 13.63 -19.20
C LEU A 42 -52.55 12.84 -20.33
N ARG A 43 -52.37 11.52 -20.37
CA ARG A 43 -53.02 10.65 -21.38
C ARG A 43 -54.54 10.93 -21.46
N GLY A 44 -55.18 11.16 -20.32
CA GLY A 44 -56.62 11.41 -20.21
C GLY A 44 -57.11 12.77 -20.72
N ASN A 45 -56.23 13.78 -20.89
CA ASN A 45 -56.61 15.10 -21.41
C ASN A 45 -55.93 15.44 -22.76
N TYR A 46 -55.15 14.51 -23.30
CA TYR A 46 -54.39 14.69 -24.54
C TYR A 46 -55.27 15.05 -25.75
N ALA A 47 -56.43 14.39 -25.90
CA ALA A 47 -57.37 14.67 -27.00
C ALA A 47 -57.91 16.11 -26.97
N ASP A 48 -58.21 16.64 -25.79
CA ASP A 48 -58.62 18.04 -25.62
C ASP A 48 -57.47 18.99 -25.96
N ARG A 49 -56.22 18.64 -25.61
CA ARG A 49 -55.03 19.47 -25.87
C ARG A 49 -54.77 19.64 -27.37
N ILE A 50 -54.93 18.60 -28.17
CA ILE A 50 -54.73 18.66 -29.62
C ILE A 50 -55.93 19.24 -30.39
N GLY A 51 -56.99 19.67 -29.69
CA GLY A 51 -58.20 20.24 -30.29
C GLY A 51 -59.18 19.21 -30.86
N ALA A 52 -59.03 17.93 -30.51
CA ALA A 52 -59.92 16.84 -30.91
C ALA A 52 -61.02 16.53 -29.86
N GLY A 53 -61.00 17.20 -28.72
CA GLY A 53 -61.98 17.05 -27.64
C GLY A 53 -62.84 18.29 -27.39
N ASP A 54 -63.88 18.13 -26.57
CA ASP A 54 -64.93 19.15 -26.35
C ASP A 54 -64.57 20.20 -25.29
N ARG A 55 -63.46 20.02 -24.55
CA ARG A 55 -63.09 20.92 -23.45
C ARG A 55 -62.10 21.98 -23.90
N PRO A 56 -62.31 23.26 -23.54
CA PRO A 56 -61.37 24.33 -23.89
C PRO A 56 -60.03 24.13 -23.15
N VAL A 57 -58.93 24.36 -23.87
CA VAL A 57 -57.58 24.28 -23.30
C VAL A 57 -57.40 25.35 -22.23
N GLN A 58 -57.34 24.93 -20.97
CA GLN A 58 -57.04 25.82 -19.86
C GLN A 58 -55.53 26.03 -19.75
N LEU A 59 -55.14 27.30 -19.69
CA LEU A 59 -53.76 27.75 -19.53
C LEU A 59 -53.67 28.72 -18.36
N THR A 60 -52.58 28.61 -17.61
CA THR A 60 -52.22 29.59 -16.59
C THR A 60 -51.91 30.95 -17.24
N PRO A 61 -51.94 32.06 -16.47
CA PRO A 61 -51.56 33.37 -16.97
C PRO A 61 -50.17 33.40 -17.64
N VAL A 62 -49.18 32.71 -17.05
CA VAL A 62 -47.82 32.64 -17.59
C VAL A 62 -47.77 31.96 -18.97
N PHE A 63 -48.48 30.84 -19.15
CA PHE A 63 -48.53 30.13 -20.44
C PHE A 63 -49.23 30.97 -21.51
N ARG A 64 -50.33 31.63 -21.13
CA ARG A 64 -51.06 32.53 -22.04
C ARG A 64 -50.20 33.71 -22.49
N ASP A 65 -49.48 34.33 -21.58
CA ASP A 65 -48.59 35.45 -21.89
C ASP A 65 -47.42 35.02 -22.78
N ALA A 66 -46.87 33.82 -22.57
CA ALA A 66 -45.84 33.26 -23.45
C ALA A 66 -46.35 33.03 -24.88
N CYS A 67 -47.55 32.46 -25.03
CA CYS A 67 -48.21 32.32 -26.33
C CYS A 67 -48.49 33.68 -26.99
N HIS A 68 -48.96 34.65 -26.21
CA HIS A 68 -49.22 36.01 -26.72
C HIS A 68 -47.92 36.69 -27.17
N LEU A 69 -46.83 36.55 -26.41
CA LEU A 69 -45.51 37.06 -26.80
C LEU A 69 -45.02 36.44 -28.10
N ALA A 70 -45.12 35.11 -28.23
CA ALA A 70 -44.74 34.39 -29.45
C ALA A 70 -45.52 34.91 -30.66
N HIS A 71 -46.83 35.05 -30.52
CA HIS A 71 -47.69 35.59 -31.57
C HIS A 71 -47.29 37.01 -31.98
N LYS A 72 -47.02 37.91 -31.00
CA LYS A 72 -46.55 39.27 -31.26
C LYS A 72 -45.18 39.33 -31.93
N LEU A 73 -44.33 38.33 -31.72
CA LEU A 73 -43.03 38.16 -32.39
C LEU A 73 -43.15 37.46 -33.76
N GLY A 74 -44.36 37.12 -34.22
CA GLY A 74 -44.60 36.42 -35.48
C GLY A 74 -44.19 34.94 -35.45
N ILE A 75 -44.15 34.31 -34.27
CA ILE A 75 -43.80 32.91 -34.08
C ILE A 75 -45.05 32.13 -33.67
N ALA A 76 -45.34 31.06 -34.41
CA ALA A 76 -46.57 30.28 -34.24
C ALA A 76 -46.49 29.21 -33.15
N TYR A 77 -45.29 28.80 -32.75
CA TYR A 77 -45.09 27.63 -31.88
C TYR A 77 -44.38 28.01 -30.57
N VAL A 78 -44.90 27.49 -29.45
CA VAL A 78 -44.29 27.58 -28.13
C VAL A 78 -44.14 26.17 -27.57
N TRP A 79 -42.95 25.87 -27.06
CA TRP A 79 -42.64 24.62 -26.38
C TRP A 79 -42.67 24.85 -24.86
N ILE A 80 -43.44 24.04 -24.14
CA ILE A 80 -43.60 24.09 -22.69
C ILE A 80 -43.57 22.64 -22.19
N ASP A 81 -42.59 22.26 -21.37
CA ASP A 81 -42.36 20.90 -20.89
C ASP A 81 -43.63 20.22 -20.31
N SER A 82 -44.35 20.91 -19.42
CA SER A 82 -45.55 20.41 -18.76
C SER A 82 -46.75 20.21 -19.70
N ILE A 83 -46.72 20.82 -20.89
CA ILE A 83 -47.80 20.74 -21.90
C ILE A 83 -47.40 19.84 -23.08
N CYS A 84 -46.15 19.90 -23.51
CA CYS A 84 -45.65 19.21 -24.69
C CYS A 84 -45.20 17.77 -24.40
N ILE A 85 -45.05 17.38 -23.13
CA ILE A 85 -44.70 16.01 -22.70
C ILE A 85 -45.90 15.41 -21.94
N VAL A 86 -46.20 14.14 -22.21
CA VAL A 86 -47.27 13.40 -21.51
C VAL A 86 -46.74 12.92 -20.15
N GLN A 87 -47.20 13.54 -19.06
CA GLN A 87 -46.54 13.42 -17.75
C GLN A 87 -46.79 12.09 -17.00
N ASP A 88 -47.84 11.36 -17.38
CA ASP A 88 -48.17 10.03 -16.87
C ASP A 88 -47.75 8.90 -17.83
N ASP A 89 -46.89 9.20 -18.82
CA ASP A 89 -46.30 8.22 -19.73
C ASP A 89 -44.78 8.08 -19.49
N PRO A 90 -44.32 7.01 -18.81
CA PRO A 90 -42.90 6.80 -18.53
C PRO A 90 -42.02 6.72 -19.79
N ASP A 91 -42.54 6.17 -20.89
CA ASP A 91 -41.79 6.01 -22.14
C ASP A 91 -41.63 7.35 -22.84
N ASP A 92 -42.68 8.18 -22.83
CA ASP A 92 -42.62 9.53 -23.37
C ASP A 92 -41.66 10.39 -22.54
N TRP A 93 -41.81 10.36 -21.22
CA TRP A 93 -40.93 11.08 -20.31
C TRP A 93 -39.46 10.71 -20.51
N ALA A 94 -39.12 9.41 -20.61
CA ALA A 94 -37.74 8.95 -20.79
C ALA A 94 -37.14 9.39 -22.14
N ARG A 95 -37.91 9.32 -23.23
CA ARG A 95 -37.46 9.80 -24.56
C ARG A 95 -37.24 11.30 -24.56
N GLU A 96 -38.17 12.05 -23.99
CA GLU A 96 -38.15 13.50 -24.02
C GLU A 96 -37.09 14.06 -23.06
N ALA A 97 -36.93 13.48 -21.86
CA ALA A 97 -35.92 13.91 -20.88
C ALA A 97 -34.50 13.99 -21.47
N VAL A 98 -34.10 13.03 -22.31
CA VAL A 98 -32.79 13.03 -22.99
C VAL A 98 -32.70 14.11 -24.08
N ARG A 99 -33.83 14.47 -24.70
CA ARG A 99 -33.93 15.51 -25.76
C ARG A 99 -34.10 16.93 -25.22
N MET A 100 -34.24 17.12 -23.91
CA MET A 100 -34.40 18.46 -23.33
C MET A 100 -33.30 19.42 -23.77
N ALA A 101 -32.06 18.93 -23.92
CA ALA A 101 -30.97 19.75 -24.44
C ALA A 101 -31.26 20.30 -25.84
N ASP A 102 -31.74 19.45 -26.76
CA ASP A 102 -32.05 19.84 -28.13
C ASP A 102 -33.17 20.89 -28.18
N TYR A 103 -34.21 20.77 -27.33
CA TYR A 103 -35.33 21.72 -27.35
C TYR A 103 -34.91 23.14 -26.97
N TYR A 104 -34.03 23.32 -25.99
CA TYR A 104 -33.57 24.66 -25.61
C TYR A 104 -32.44 25.17 -26.51
N GLN A 105 -31.52 24.30 -26.94
CA GLN A 105 -30.40 24.68 -27.82
C GLN A 105 -30.85 25.09 -29.22
N ARG A 106 -31.97 24.53 -29.71
CA ARG A 106 -32.53 24.82 -31.04
C ARG A 106 -33.69 25.81 -31.02
N ALA A 107 -34.14 26.25 -29.84
CA ALA A 107 -35.16 27.29 -29.72
C ALA A 107 -34.66 28.61 -30.35
N TRP A 108 -35.57 29.35 -30.98
CA TRP A 108 -35.23 30.67 -31.52
C TRP A 108 -35.02 31.69 -30.40
N LEU A 109 -35.80 31.57 -29.34
CA LEU A 109 -35.72 32.34 -28.10
C LEU A 109 -36.26 31.49 -26.96
N THR A 110 -35.61 31.54 -25.81
CA THR A 110 -36.15 31.00 -24.56
C THR A 110 -36.71 32.16 -23.73
N VAL A 111 -37.95 32.05 -23.29
CA VAL A 111 -38.57 33.01 -22.36
C VAL A 111 -38.42 32.44 -20.96
N ALA A 112 -37.76 33.18 -20.06
CA ALA A 112 -37.57 32.78 -18.67
C ALA A 112 -38.52 33.56 -17.76
N ALA A 113 -39.45 32.86 -17.12
CA ALA A 113 -40.40 33.42 -16.18
C ALA A 113 -39.77 33.48 -14.77
N THR A 114 -38.86 34.44 -14.53
CA THR A 114 -38.11 34.56 -13.26
C THR A 114 -38.88 35.29 -12.16
N LYS A 115 -40.04 35.87 -12.48
CA LYS A 115 -40.93 36.56 -11.53
C LYS A 115 -41.45 35.60 -10.45
N THR A 116 -41.56 36.09 -9.21
CA THR A 116 -41.82 35.26 -8.01
C THR A 116 -43.31 34.96 -7.73
N ASN A 117 -44.26 35.68 -8.34
CA ASN A 117 -45.70 35.48 -8.10
C ASN A 117 -46.36 34.58 -9.17
N SER A 118 -46.73 33.35 -8.80
CA SER A 118 -47.36 32.36 -9.70
C SER A 118 -48.80 32.69 -10.12
N GLN A 119 -49.49 33.57 -9.39
CA GLN A 119 -50.87 33.97 -9.69
C GLN A 119 -50.96 35.04 -10.78
N GLU A 120 -49.82 35.59 -11.19
CA GLU A 120 -49.68 36.67 -12.16
C GLU A 120 -48.98 36.19 -13.44
N GLY A 121 -49.34 36.78 -14.59
CA GLY A 121 -48.69 36.49 -15.87
C GLY A 121 -47.34 37.20 -16.03
N LEU A 122 -46.63 36.92 -17.14
CA LEU A 122 -45.35 37.59 -17.49
C LEU A 122 -45.49 39.11 -17.57
N PHE A 123 -46.68 39.63 -17.89
CA PHE A 123 -46.93 41.07 -18.10
C PHE A 123 -47.58 41.78 -16.90
N SER A 124 -47.49 41.19 -15.72
CA SER A 124 -48.08 41.74 -14.50
C SER A 124 -47.47 43.08 -14.07
N LYS A 125 -48.29 43.93 -13.44
CA LYS A 125 -47.89 45.29 -13.04
C LYS A 125 -46.73 45.23 -12.06
N VAL A 126 -45.68 46.00 -12.34
CA VAL A 126 -44.52 46.16 -11.45
C VAL A 126 -44.86 47.17 -10.36
N ASP A 127 -44.57 46.84 -9.10
CA ASP A 127 -44.69 47.80 -7.99
C ASP A 127 -43.60 48.86 -8.13
N ARG A 128 -44.01 50.08 -8.48
CA ARG A 128 -43.11 51.22 -8.68
C ARG A 128 -42.34 51.63 -7.42
N SER A 129 -42.81 51.23 -6.23
CA SER A 129 -42.10 51.49 -4.96
C SER A 129 -40.92 50.54 -4.73
N THR A 130 -40.93 49.38 -5.40
CA THR A 130 -39.85 48.37 -5.33
C THR A 130 -38.77 48.58 -6.40
N LEU A 131 -39.05 49.39 -7.42
CA LEU A 131 -38.06 49.74 -8.45
C LEU A 131 -36.99 50.67 -7.85
N PRO A 132 -35.71 50.25 -7.81
CA PRO A 132 -34.67 51.06 -7.20
C PRO A 132 -34.36 52.30 -8.05
N ARG A 133 -34.08 53.42 -7.37
CA ARG A 133 -33.43 54.63 -7.96
C ARG A 133 -34.26 55.38 -9.00
N ILE A 134 -35.56 55.49 -8.75
CA ILE A 134 -36.43 56.41 -9.48
C ILE A 134 -36.49 57.73 -8.70
N ALA A 135 -35.82 58.77 -9.21
CA ALA A 135 -36.00 60.12 -8.71
C ALA A 135 -37.25 60.74 -9.34
N ARG A 136 -38.27 60.98 -8.51
CA ARG A 136 -39.47 61.70 -8.93
C ARG A 136 -39.22 63.20 -8.82
N LEU A 137 -38.89 63.83 -9.94
CA LEU A 137 -38.71 65.27 -10.01
C LEU A 137 -40.05 65.97 -10.31
N PRO A 138 -40.43 67.02 -9.57
CA PRO A 138 -41.61 67.81 -9.91
C PRO A 138 -41.37 68.48 -11.27
N TYR A 139 -42.20 68.15 -12.24
CA TYR A 139 -42.26 68.89 -13.49
C TYR A 139 -42.94 70.22 -13.22
N ARG A 140 -42.16 71.30 -13.31
CA ARG A 140 -42.70 72.64 -13.35
C ARG A 140 -42.73 73.12 -14.78
N ASP A 141 -43.86 73.65 -15.20
CA ASP A 141 -43.98 74.25 -16.51
C ASP A 141 -43.18 75.55 -16.63
N LYS A 142 -43.24 76.22 -17.79
CA LYS A 142 -42.49 77.45 -18.05
C LYS A 142 -42.85 78.61 -17.11
N ARG A 143 -43.98 78.54 -16.40
CA ARG A 143 -44.41 79.55 -15.40
C ARG A 143 -43.98 79.20 -13.99
N GLY A 144 -43.36 78.03 -13.81
CA GLY A 144 -42.93 77.53 -12.51
C GLY A 144 -44.02 76.77 -11.77
N GLU A 145 -45.20 76.52 -12.36
CA GLU A 145 -46.27 75.76 -11.69
C GLU A 145 -46.03 74.25 -11.80
N HIS A 146 -46.23 73.53 -10.70
CA HIS A 146 -46.01 72.09 -10.61
C HIS A 146 -47.17 71.32 -11.27
N ASN A 147 -46.93 70.79 -12.48
CA ASN A 147 -47.94 70.20 -13.35
C ASN A 147 -47.70 68.71 -13.68
N GLY A 148 -46.87 68.02 -12.89
CA GLY A 148 -46.63 66.58 -13.05
C GLY A 148 -45.29 66.18 -12.49
N TYR A 149 -44.81 64.99 -12.85
CA TYR A 149 -43.49 64.53 -12.43
C TYR A 149 -42.72 63.95 -13.62
N PHE A 150 -41.42 64.24 -13.68
CA PHE A 150 -40.47 63.43 -14.42
C PHE A 150 -39.95 62.33 -13.50
N TYR A 151 -39.79 61.13 -14.05
CA TYR A 151 -39.13 60.03 -13.37
C TYR A 151 -37.76 59.86 -14.02
N LEU A 152 -36.71 60.20 -13.28
CA LEU A 152 -35.34 59.94 -13.70
C LEU A 152 -34.88 58.63 -13.06
N GLN A 153 -34.45 57.69 -13.90
CA GLN A 153 -33.77 56.49 -13.44
C GLN A 153 -32.26 56.72 -13.61
N CYS A 154 -31.52 56.80 -12.51
CA CYS A 154 -30.06 56.86 -12.58
C CYS A 154 -29.55 55.43 -12.73
N VAL A 155 -29.14 55.09 -13.96
CA VAL A 155 -28.66 53.76 -14.31
C VAL A 155 -27.15 53.81 -14.47
N ASP A 156 -26.42 53.36 -13.47
CA ASP A 156 -25.02 52.98 -13.63
C ASP A 156 -24.94 51.48 -13.95
N ALA A 157 -23.95 51.07 -14.74
CA ALA A 157 -23.87 49.68 -15.19
C ALA A 157 -23.59 48.68 -14.02
N THR A 158 -23.03 49.15 -12.89
CA THR A 158 -22.87 48.32 -11.68
C THR A 158 -24.20 47.96 -11.03
N THR A 159 -25.20 48.81 -11.22
CA THR A 159 -26.54 48.68 -10.68
C THR A 159 -27.40 47.75 -11.50
N VAL A 160 -27.37 47.90 -12.83
CA VAL A 160 -28.01 46.96 -13.75
C VAL A 160 -27.50 45.55 -13.48
N THR A 161 -26.20 45.43 -13.21
CA THR A 161 -25.59 44.16 -12.79
C THR A 161 -26.18 43.64 -11.49
N ARG A 162 -26.34 44.48 -10.47
CA ARG A 162 -26.94 44.07 -9.19
C ARG A 162 -28.41 43.65 -9.34
N ASP A 163 -29.17 44.36 -10.16
CA ASP A 163 -30.58 44.07 -10.39
C ASP A 163 -30.73 42.76 -11.18
N TYR A 164 -29.92 42.55 -12.21
CA TYR A 164 -29.84 41.26 -12.91
C TYR A 164 -29.48 40.12 -11.94
N LYS A 165 -28.50 40.31 -11.05
CA LYS A 165 -28.17 39.30 -10.04
C LYS A 165 -29.35 38.98 -9.13
N THR A 166 -29.99 40.03 -8.61
CA THR A 166 -31.05 39.89 -7.60
C THR A 166 -32.28 39.20 -8.17
N TRP A 167 -32.69 39.59 -9.38
CA TRP A 167 -33.99 39.22 -9.93
C TRP A 167 -33.94 38.11 -10.99
N VAL A 168 -32.77 37.85 -11.58
CA VAL A 168 -32.57 36.78 -12.57
C VAL A 168 -31.73 35.66 -11.97
N THR A 169 -30.45 35.90 -11.68
CA THR A 169 -29.52 34.81 -11.31
C THR A 169 -29.82 34.20 -9.94
N ASN A 170 -30.20 35.03 -8.97
CA ASN A 170 -30.64 34.60 -7.64
C ASN A 170 -32.16 34.43 -7.56
N GLY A 171 -32.85 34.57 -8.70
CA GLY A 171 -34.29 34.40 -8.80
C GLY A 171 -34.69 32.95 -8.56
N GLU A 172 -35.95 32.75 -8.18
CA GLU A 172 -36.46 31.44 -7.80
C GLU A 172 -36.38 30.40 -8.93
N LEU A 173 -36.50 30.82 -10.20
CA LEU A 173 -36.41 29.91 -11.35
C LEU A 173 -35.06 29.20 -11.42
N LEU A 174 -33.96 29.93 -11.29
CA LEU A 174 -32.60 29.38 -11.38
C LEU A 174 -32.14 28.66 -10.11
N SER A 175 -32.99 28.61 -9.08
CA SER A 175 -32.80 27.69 -7.94
C SER A 175 -33.19 26.24 -8.26
N CYS A 176 -33.87 25.99 -9.40
CA CYS A 176 -34.30 24.67 -9.86
C CYS A 176 -33.24 24.00 -10.74
N GLY A 177 -32.87 22.76 -10.43
CA GLY A 177 -31.87 22.00 -11.18
C GLY A 177 -32.25 21.74 -12.64
N TRP A 178 -33.53 21.51 -12.93
CA TRP A 178 -34.01 21.32 -14.31
C TRP A 178 -33.87 22.61 -15.15
N ALA A 179 -34.23 23.77 -14.56
CA ALA A 179 -34.12 25.07 -15.22
C ALA A 179 -32.67 25.46 -15.58
N TYR A 180 -31.68 24.88 -14.89
CA TYR A 180 -30.28 25.13 -15.17
C TYR A 180 -29.86 24.66 -16.57
N GLN A 181 -30.26 23.46 -16.98
CA GLN A 181 -29.96 22.96 -18.32
C GLN A 181 -30.64 23.81 -19.41
N GLU A 182 -31.88 24.22 -19.15
CA GLU A 182 -32.68 25.08 -20.04
C GLU A 182 -31.96 26.41 -20.29
N TRP A 183 -31.45 27.01 -19.22
CA TRP A 183 -30.75 28.27 -19.27
C TRP A 183 -29.36 28.13 -19.90
N LEU A 184 -28.58 27.10 -19.52
CA LEU A 184 -27.23 26.88 -20.04
C LEU A 184 -27.18 26.64 -21.56
N LEU A 185 -28.14 25.88 -22.09
CA LEU A 185 -28.12 25.45 -23.48
C LEU A 185 -28.81 26.44 -24.44
N SER A 186 -29.65 27.33 -23.92
CA SER A 186 -30.38 28.31 -24.73
C SER A 186 -29.43 29.31 -25.41
N ARG A 187 -29.61 29.51 -26.72
CA ARG A 187 -28.81 30.49 -27.50
C ARG A 187 -29.15 31.94 -27.16
N ARG A 188 -30.41 32.20 -26.81
CA ARG A 188 -30.96 33.51 -26.47
C ARG A 188 -32.02 33.35 -25.40
N ILE A 189 -31.97 34.19 -24.37
CA ILE A 189 -32.91 34.13 -23.25
C ILE A 189 -33.46 35.52 -22.97
N LEU A 190 -34.78 35.66 -22.96
CA LEU A 190 -35.49 36.84 -22.51
C LEU A 190 -36.08 36.56 -21.12
N SER A 191 -35.50 37.16 -20.09
CA SER A 191 -35.92 37.00 -18.69
C SER A 191 -36.94 38.07 -18.31
N PHE A 192 -38.08 37.66 -17.76
CA PHE A 192 -39.09 38.54 -17.17
C PHE A 192 -38.97 38.47 -15.65
N ALA A 193 -38.33 39.48 -15.05
CA ALA A 193 -38.00 39.54 -13.64
C ALA A 193 -38.70 40.72 -12.94
N ASP A 194 -38.79 40.67 -11.60
CA ASP A 194 -39.43 41.73 -10.80
C ASP A 194 -38.77 43.12 -10.99
N GLY A 195 -37.43 43.16 -11.18
CA GLY A 195 -36.68 44.39 -11.44
C GLY A 195 -36.59 44.82 -12.90
N GLY A 196 -37.19 44.08 -13.84
CA GLY A 196 -37.18 44.42 -15.27
C GLY A 196 -36.92 43.23 -16.20
N SER A 197 -36.94 43.51 -17.52
CA SER A 197 -36.69 42.50 -18.56
C SER A 197 -35.26 42.55 -19.08
N PHE A 198 -34.64 41.37 -19.21
CA PHE A 198 -33.24 41.23 -19.65
C PHE A 198 -33.13 40.26 -20.81
N LEU A 199 -32.41 40.65 -21.86
CA LEU A 199 -32.06 39.80 -22.99
C LEU A 199 -30.60 39.35 -22.86
N SER A 200 -30.38 38.04 -22.90
CA SER A 200 -29.06 37.41 -22.97
C SER A 200 -28.91 36.65 -24.29
N CYS A 201 -27.72 36.67 -24.86
CA CYS A 201 -27.31 35.83 -26.00
C CYS A 201 -26.17 34.89 -25.54
N GLN A 202 -25.71 33.98 -26.39
CA GLN A 202 -24.48 33.19 -26.19
C GLN A 202 -23.20 33.86 -26.73
N SER A 203 -23.29 35.04 -27.36
CA SER A 203 -22.11 35.86 -27.74
C SER A 203 -21.98 37.26 -27.09
N GLU A 204 -23.03 37.82 -26.49
CA GLU A 204 -23.00 39.11 -25.78
C GLU A 204 -23.57 39.07 -24.35
N ALA A 205 -22.98 39.86 -23.45
CA ALA A 205 -23.44 40.01 -22.06
C ALA A 205 -24.93 40.41 -21.97
N PRO A 206 -25.65 40.00 -20.91
CA PRO A 206 -27.03 40.37 -20.70
C PRO A 206 -27.25 41.88 -20.74
N ARG A 207 -28.36 42.29 -21.34
CA ARG A 207 -28.75 43.69 -21.43
C ARG A 207 -30.18 43.90 -20.95
N SER A 208 -30.45 45.04 -20.34
CA SER A 208 -31.82 45.47 -20.11
C SER A 208 -32.52 45.72 -21.46
N ILE A 209 -33.85 45.65 -21.49
CA ILE A 209 -34.61 45.92 -22.73
C ILE A 209 -34.47 47.37 -23.25
N ILE A 210 -33.97 48.29 -22.40
CA ILE A 210 -33.65 49.67 -22.76
C ILE A 210 -32.21 49.85 -23.25
N GLY A 211 -31.42 48.78 -23.30
CA GLY A 211 -30.09 48.74 -23.91
C GLY A 211 -28.91 48.85 -22.94
N ASP A 212 -29.16 48.94 -21.62
CA ASP A 212 -28.10 49.03 -20.63
C ASP A 212 -27.40 47.69 -20.47
N TYR A 213 -26.07 47.74 -20.42
CA TYR A 213 -25.24 46.57 -20.33
C TYR A 213 -25.05 46.14 -18.88
N VAL A 214 -25.19 44.85 -18.63
CA VAL A 214 -24.71 44.25 -17.39
C VAL A 214 -23.18 44.17 -17.47
N LEU A 215 -22.48 44.80 -16.51
CA LEU A 215 -21.02 44.77 -16.48
C LEU A 215 -20.54 43.36 -16.20
N ARG A 216 -19.67 42.88 -17.09
CA ARG A 216 -18.73 41.82 -16.77
C ARG A 216 -17.65 42.43 -15.87
N ARG A 217 -17.76 42.24 -14.56
CA ARG A 217 -16.77 42.77 -13.62
C ARG A 217 -15.46 42.00 -13.87
N ASP A 218 -14.42 42.66 -14.40
CA ASP A 218 -13.07 42.10 -14.43
C ASP A 218 -12.64 41.84 -12.98
N THR A 219 -12.29 40.60 -12.66
CA THR A 219 -11.89 40.12 -11.32
C THR A 219 -10.53 40.68 -10.88
N GLN A 220 -10.40 42.00 -10.76
CA GLN A 220 -9.16 42.65 -10.28
C GLN A 220 -9.27 43.42 -8.97
N MET A 221 -10.46 43.61 -8.39
CA MET A 221 -10.55 44.26 -7.07
C MET A 221 -11.41 43.44 -6.10
N ASN A 222 -10.72 42.91 -5.09
CA ASN A 222 -11.21 42.24 -3.87
C ASN A 222 -11.57 40.76 -4.06
N GLY A 223 -10.66 39.90 -3.59
CA GLY A 223 -10.65 38.45 -3.77
C GLY A 223 -11.69 37.67 -2.97
N GLU A 224 -12.96 38.02 -3.12
CA GLU A 224 -14.08 37.09 -2.97
C GLU A 224 -14.54 36.75 -4.37
N GLU A 225 -14.43 35.48 -4.77
CA GLU A 225 -15.11 34.95 -5.95
C GLU A 225 -16.62 35.01 -5.68
N ASP A 226 -17.18 36.20 -5.91
CA ASP A 226 -18.60 36.48 -5.92
C ASP A 226 -19.22 35.44 -6.87
N ARG A 227 -20.06 34.51 -6.37
CA ARG A 227 -20.77 33.43 -7.13
C ARG A 227 -21.39 33.89 -8.46
N VAL A 228 -21.53 35.19 -8.58
CA VAL A 228 -21.86 36.01 -9.73
C VAL A 228 -21.02 35.71 -10.97
N GLU A 229 -19.72 35.41 -10.87
CA GLU A 229 -18.93 35.15 -12.09
C GLU A 229 -19.39 33.86 -12.81
N LEU A 230 -19.84 32.85 -12.06
CA LEU A 230 -20.43 31.62 -12.61
C LEU A 230 -21.68 31.93 -13.44
N ALA A 231 -22.58 32.80 -12.99
CA ALA A 231 -23.78 33.19 -13.74
C ALA A 231 -23.49 33.95 -15.07
N PHE A 232 -22.26 34.44 -15.31
CA PHE A 232 -21.83 35.05 -16.58
C PHE A 232 -20.83 34.20 -17.38
N MET A 233 -20.30 33.12 -16.80
CA MET A 233 -19.35 32.21 -17.46
C MET A 233 -20.00 31.26 -18.48
N HIS A 234 -21.32 31.35 -18.64
CA HIS A 234 -22.14 30.53 -19.52
C HIS A 234 -22.27 31.10 -20.95
N HIS A 235 -21.35 31.99 -21.33
CA HIS A 235 -21.04 32.34 -22.72
C HIS A 235 -20.01 31.35 -23.29
N PRO A 236 -20.38 30.48 -24.25
CA PRO A 236 -19.41 29.62 -24.95
C PRO A 236 -18.24 30.39 -25.57
N ASP A 237 -18.42 31.67 -25.92
CA ASP A 237 -17.39 32.52 -26.52
C ASP A 237 -16.29 32.99 -25.53
N THR A 238 -16.35 32.61 -24.26
CA THR A 238 -15.37 33.09 -23.26
C THR A 238 -14.73 32.00 -22.41
N GLY A 239 -15.24 30.77 -22.51
CA GLY A 239 -14.55 29.59 -22.00
C GLY A 239 -13.56 29.10 -23.04
N ASP A 240 -12.36 28.70 -22.61
CA ASP A 240 -11.47 27.98 -23.50
C ASP A 240 -12.04 26.58 -23.75
N PHE A 241 -12.53 26.31 -24.96
CA PHE A 241 -12.91 24.97 -25.44
C PHE A 241 -11.92 24.48 -26.52
N SER A 242 -10.70 25.03 -26.54
CA SER A 242 -9.68 24.68 -27.54
C SER A 242 -9.07 23.30 -27.30
N THR A 243 -9.02 22.84 -26.04
CA THR A 243 -8.38 21.58 -25.64
C THR A 243 -9.34 20.71 -24.82
N GLN A 244 -9.07 19.39 -24.75
CA GLN A 244 -9.85 18.49 -23.88
C GLN A 244 -9.76 18.87 -22.40
N GLU A 245 -8.60 19.34 -21.92
CA GLU A 245 -8.40 19.78 -20.53
C GLU A 245 -9.26 21.01 -20.19
N SER A 246 -9.31 21.98 -21.10
CA SER A 246 -10.12 23.18 -20.91
C SER A 246 -11.62 22.85 -20.92
N ILE A 247 -12.07 21.90 -21.76
CA ILE A 247 -13.43 21.37 -21.75
C ILE A 247 -13.78 20.71 -20.40
N LEU A 248 -12.88 19.90 -19.83
CA LEU A 248 -13.09 19.25 -18.53
C LEU A 248 -13.18 20.26 -17.38
N SER A 249 -12.36 21.31 -17.41
CA SER A 249 -12.45 22.42 -16.43
C SER A 249 -13.78 23.17 -16.53
N GLN A 250 -14.28 23.37 -17.75
CA GLN A 250 -15.60 23.96 -17.99
C GLN A 250 -16.73 23.04 -17.50
N TRP A 251 -16.56 21.72 -17.55
CA TRP A 251 -17.53 20.76 -17.00
C TRP A 251 -17.60 20.86 -15.47
N GLU A 252 -16.44 20.86 -14.80
CA GLU A 252 -16.35 21.01 -13.35
C GLU A 252 -17.09 22.28 -12.89
N ARG A 253 -16.85 23.42 -13.54
CA ARG A 253 -17.57 24.67 -13.28
C ARG A 253 -19.08 24.56 -13.47
N ALA A 254 -19.52 23.88 -14.52
CA ALA A 254 -20.94 23.65 -14.74
C ALA A 254 -21.56 22.81 -13.60
N VAL A 255 -20.83 21.80 -13.09
CA VAL A 255 -21.25 21.01 -11.93
C VAL A 255 -21.26 21.85 -10.66
N GLN A 256 -20.29 22.73 -10.43
CA GLN A 256 -20.27 23.61 -9.25
C GLN A 256 -21.56 24.43 -9.15
N SER A 257 -21.96 25.10 -10.25
CA SER A 257 -23.20 25.88 -10.32
C SER A 257 -24.46 25.01 -10.13
N TYR A 258 -24.45 23.79 -10.64
CA TYR A 258 -25.61 22.89 -10.62
C TYR A 258 -25.80 22.16 -9.28
N SER A 259 -24.71 21.77 -8.64
CA SER A 259 -24.68 20.78 -7.55
C SER A 259 -25.54 21.12 -6.34
N GLY A 260 -25.69 22.42 -6.03
CA GLY A 260 -26.46 22.95 -4.92
C GLY A 260 -27.93 23.27 -5.22
N LEU A 261 -28.37 23.11 -6.48
CA LEU A 261 -29.73 23.44 -6.91
C LEU A 261 -30.76 22.43 -6.37
N ARG A 262 -32.03 22.88 -6.31
CA ARG A 262 -33.16 22.10 -5.79
C ARG A 262 -33.79 21.26 -6.90
N LEU A 263 -34.15 20.02 -6.57
CA LEU A 263 -34.85 19.09 -7.45
C LEU A 263 -36.01 18.46 -6.69
N THR A 264 -37.18 18.37 -7.33
CA THR A 264 -38.38 17.77 -6.75
C THR A 264 -38.17 16.29 -6.41
N LYS A 265 -37.44 15.54 -7.26
CA LYS A 265 -37.04 14.15 -7.01
C LYS A 265 -35.53 14.00 -6.99
N LEU A 266 -34.89 14.45 -5.92
CA LEU A 266 -33.43 14.51 -5.82
C LEU A 266 -32.71 13.16 -6.08
N THR A 267 -33.23 12.03 -5.59
CA THR A 267 -32.61 10.70 -5.79
C THR A 267 -32.66 10.23 -7.25
N GLY A 268 -33.73 10.58 -7.96
CA GLY A 268 -33.96 10.15 -9.34
C GLY A 268 -33.36 11.10 -10.39
N ASP A 269 -33.47 12.40 -10.16
CA ASP A 269 -33.28 13.39 -11.22
C ASP A 269 -31.87 13.99 -11.23
N ARG A 270 -31.07 13.79 -10.17
CA ARG A 270 -29.84 14.57 -9.97
C ARG A 270 -28.81 14.46 -11.08
N LEU A 271 -28.62 13.28 -11.66
CA LEU A 271 -27.75 13.13 -12.84
C LEU A 271 -28.53 13.30 -14.14
N VAL A 272 -29.82 12.94 -14.15
CA VAL A 272 -30.67 12.99 -15.35
C VAL A 272 -30.90 14.42 -15.81
N ALA A 273 -31.14 15.37 -14.89
CA ALA A 273 -31.34 16.77 -15.21
C ALA A 273 -30.08 17.48 -15.78
N LEU A 274 -28.92 16.82 -15.74
CA LEU A 274 -27.67 17.29 -16.35
C LEU A 274 -27.23 16.43 -17.55
N ALA A 275 -27.97 15.38 -17.90
CA ALA A 275 -27.59 14.41 -18.91
C ALA A 275 -27.45 15.03 -20.31
N GLY A 276 -28.35 15.97 -20.65
CA GLY A 276 -28.29 16.69 -21.92
C GLY A 276 -27.04 17.56 -22.03
N VAL A 277 -26.66 18.25 -20.95
CA VAL A 277 -25.40 19.01 -20.88
C VAL A 277 -24.19 18.06 -21.01
N ALA A 278 -24.20 16.93 -20.31
CA ALA A 278 -23.12 15.93 -20.40
C ALA A 278 -22.94 15.41 -21.84
N SER A 279 -24.03 15.20 -22.58
CA SER A 279 -23.98 14.78 -23.99
C SER A 279 -23.26 15.81 -24.87
N GLU A 280 -23.53 17.10 -24.70
CA GLU A 280 -22.87 18.16 -25.46
C GLU A 280 -21.37 18.25 -25.14
N TYR A 281 -20.98 18.10 -23.87
CA TYR A 281 -19.57 18.02 -23.48
C TYR A 281 -18.87 16.78 -24.06
N SER A 282 -19.56 15.64 -24.14
CA SER A 282 -19.02 14.45 -24.81
C SER A 282 -18.70 14.73 -26.27
N LYS A 283 -19.61 15.39 -27.01
CA LYS A 283 -19.41 15.76 -28.41
C LYS A 283 -18.22 16.71 -28.56
N ALA A 284 -18.07 17.67 -27.64
CA ALA A 284 -16.93 18.59 -27.62
C ALA A 284 -15.60 17.87 -27.37
N LEU A 285 -15.56 16.93 -26.41
CA LEU A 285 -14.36 16.15 -26.10
C LEU A 285 -13.92 15.25 -27.27
N GLU A 286 -14.86 14.64 -27.98
CA GLU A 286 -14.57 13.82 -29.17
C GLU A 286 -14.15 14.69 -30.36
N ALA A 287 -14.78 15.86 -30.57
CA ALA A 287 -14.38 16.79 -31.63
C ALA A 287 -12.96 17.37 -31.44
N LYS A 288 -12.44 17.36 -30.21
CA LYS A 288 -11.09 17.80 -29.85
C LYS A 288 -10.12 16.64 -29.57
N LYS A 289 -10.48 15.43 -29.96
CA LYS A 289 -9.61 14.27 -29.83
C LYS A 289 -8.44 14.36 -30.81
N GLU A 290 -7.22 14.21 -30.29
CA GLU A 290 -6.00 14.24 -31.11
C GLU A 290 -5.96 13.07 -32.11
N PRO A 291 -5.51 13.29 -33.37
CA PRO A 291 -5.46 12.27 -34.42
C PRO A 291 -4.63 11.02 -34.06
N ASP A 292 -3.63 11.18 -33.19
CA ASP A 292 -2.63 10.14 -32.88
C ASP A 292 -3.02 9.24 -31.69
N GLY A 293 -4.32 9.14 -31.38
CA GLY A 293 -4.82 8.26 -30.32
C GLY A 293 -4.93 8.93 -28.95
N GLY A 294 -5.39 10.19 -28.92
CA GLY A 294 -5.71 10.89 -27.67
C GLY A 294 -6.69 10.11 -26.77
N LEU A 295 -6.66 10.42 -25.46
CA LEU A 295 -7.51 9.78 -24.46
C LEU A 295 -8.99 9.99 -24.83
N SER A 296 -9.74 8.89 -24.91
CA SER A 296 -11.20 8.94 -25.00
C SER A 296 -11.78 9.06 -23.60
N TYR A 297 -12.77 9.94 -23.45
CA TYR A 297 -13.41 10.21 -22.18
C TYR A 297 -14.78 9.54 -22.11
N SER A 298 -15.06 8.87 -21.01
CA SER A 298 -16.35 8.23 -20.75
C SER A 298 -17.07 8.90 -19.58
N TYR A 299 -18.34 9.27 -19.76
CA TYR A 299 -19.16 9.83 -18.70
C TYR A 299 -19.65 8.73 -17.76
N VAL A 300 -19.30 8.81 -16.47
CA VAL A 300 -19.68 7.82 -15.47
C VAL A 300 -19.99 8.52 -14.15
N GLY A 301 -21.21 8.32 -13.62
CA GLY A 301 -21.57 8.76 -12.27
C GLY A 301 -21.36 10.26 -12.02
N GLY A 302 -21.56 11.10 -13.03
CA GLY A 302 -21.36 12.55 -12.93
C GLY A 302 -19.97 13.06 -13.28
N LEU A 303 -19.01 12.19 -13.59
CA LEU A 303 -17.60 12.51 -13.86
C LEU A 303 -17.14 11.97 -15.23
N TRP A 304 -15.98 12.45 -15.70
CA TRP A 304 -15.34 11.97 -16.93
C TRP A 304 -14.15 11.08 -16.59
N PHE A 305 -14.10 9.86 -17.13
CA PHE A 305 -12.97 8.95 -16.99
C PHE A 305 -12.08 9.02 -18.24
N PRO A 306 -10.74 9.05 -18.15
CA PRO A 306 -9.89 8.84 -16.96
C PRO A 306 -9.46 10.14 -16.25
N HIS A 307 -10.23 11.23 -16.31
CA HIS A 307 -9.88 12.52 -15.69
C HIS A 307 -9.84 12.41 -14.16
N ALA A 308 -8.63 12.26 -13.60
CA ALA A 308 -8.45 11.98 -12.17
C ALA A 308 -8.76 13.19 -11.30
N HIS A 309 -8.53 14.40 -11.80
CA HIS A 309 -8.88 15.64 -11.10
C HIS A 309 -10.38 15.75 -10.82
N GLY A 310 -11.23 15.10 -11.62
CA GLY A 310 -12.68 15.02 -11.37
C GLY A 310 -13.05 14.41 -10.02
N LEU A 311 -12.18 13.60 -9.40
CA LEU A 311 -12.42 13.01 -8.06
C LEU A 311 -12.16 13.99 -6.90
N LEU A 312 -11.60 15.18 -7.17
CA LEU A 312 -11.14 16.14 -6.17
C LEU A 312 -12.20 17.19 -5.81
N TRP A 313 -13.48 16.85 -5.96
CA TRP A 313 -14.56 17.71 -5.51
C TRP A 313 -14.63 17.74 -3.99
N GLU A 314 -15.05 18.86 -3.45
CA GLU A 314 -15.21 19.10 -2.02
C GLU A 314 -16.61 19.70 -1.74
N PRO A 315 -17.34 19.24 -0.71
CA PRO A 315 -18.57 19.86 -0.25
C PRO A 315 -18.41 21.32 0.20
N ILE A 316 -19.36 22.17 -0.18
CA ILE A 316 -19.60 23.46 0.48
C ILE A 316 -20.67 23.22 1.55
N ILE A 317 -20.23 23.11 2.81
CA ILE A 317 -21.08 22.64 3.92
C ILE A 317 -21.91 23.79 4.52
N SER A 318 -23.22 23.56 4.61
CA SER A 318 -24.15 24.29 5.48
C SER A 318 -25.32 23.36 5.80
N GLY A 319 -25.39 22.80 7.01
CA GLY A 319 -26.45 21.87 7.44
C GLY A 319 -26.00 20.40 7.58
N THR A 320 -26.96 19.49 7.82
CA THR A 320 -26.67 18.06 8.01
C THR A 320 -26.55 17.35 6.67
N VAL A 321 -25.39 16.72 6.41
CA VAL A 321 -25.13 15.99 5.17
C VAL A 321 -25.56 14.53 5.31
N THR A 322 -26.27 14.02 4.31
CA THR A 322 -26.66 12.60 4.22
C THR A 322 -26.38 12.05 2.82
N ARG A 323 -26.27 10.73 2.70
CA ARG A 323 -26.02 10.06 1.42
C ARG A 323 -27.32 9.88 0.63
N LEU A 324 -27.23 10.00 -0.70
CA LEU A 324 -28.25 9.55 -1.63
C LEU A 324 -27.99 8.09 -2.02
N ASP A 325 -29.02 7.27 -1.92
CA ASP A 325 -28.94 5.86 -2.27
C ASP A 325 -28.77 5.66 -3.79
N GLY A 326 -28.14 4.53 -4.17
CA GLY A 326 -27.99 4.17 -5.59
C GLY A 326 -26.95 4.97 -6.38
N LEU A 327 -26.12 5.79 -5.72
CA LEU A 327 -25.01 6.52 -6.37
C LEU A 327 -23.63 6.12 -5.80
N PRO A 328 -22.57 6.00 -6.64
CA PRO A 328 -21.22 5.66 -6.17
C PRO A 328 -20.66 6.66 -5.17
N THR A 329 -19.86 6.21 -4.19
CA THR A 329 -19.28 7.05 -3.12
C THR A 329 -18.39 8.17 -3.61
N TRP A 330 -17.74 7.97 -4.76
CA TRP A 330 -16.82 8.91 -5.38
C TRP A 330 -17.53 9.95 -6.27
N SER A 331 -18.83 9.80 -6.51
CA SER A 331 -19.63 10.76 -7.28
C SER A 331 -19.99 11.97 -6.42
N TRP A 332 -19.81 13.18 -6.96
CA TRP A 332 -20.29 14.43 -6.34
C TRP A 332 -21.82 14.43 -6.15
N ALA A 333 -22.54 13.64 -6.95
CA ALA A 333 -23.98 13.52 -6.88
C ALA A 333 -24.45 12.63 -5.71
N SER A 334 -23.55 12.03 -4.94
CA SER A 334 -23.91 11.05 -3.89
C SER A 334 -24.36 11.65 -2.55
N LEU A 335 -24.32 12.98 -2.38
CA LEU A 335 -24.57 13.64 -1.07
C LEU A 335 -25.66 14.73 -1.12
N LYS A 336 -26.57 14.75 -0.16
CA LYS A 336 -27.62 15.77 -0.01
C LYS A 336 -27.50 16.50 1.33
N ILE A 337 -28.05 17.71 1.39
CA ILE A 337 -28.17 18.50 2.61
C ILE A 337 -29.64 18.45 3.08
N LEU A 338 -29.84 18.11 4.35
CA LEU A 338 -31.12 18.22 5.03
C LEU A 338 -31.26 19.64 5.60
N GLU A 339 -32.27 20.38 5.12
CA GLU A 339 -32.61 21.71 5.62
C GLU A 339 -33.45 21.62 6.90
N SER A 340 -33.50 22.71 7.67
CA SER A 340 -34.21 22.77 8.96
C SER A 340 -35.72 22.56 8.85
N ASP A 341 -36.28 22.79 7.66
CA ASP A 341 -37.70 22.58 7.35
C ASP A 341 -38.01 21.14 6.90
N GLY A 342 -37.02 20.24 6.92
CA GLY A 342 -37.13 18.85 6.49
C GLY A 342 -37.00 18.64 4.98
N THR A 343 -36.83 19.70 4.19
CA THR A 343 -36.57 19.57 2.75
C THR A 343 -35.13 19.14 2.48
N CYS A 344 -34.90 18.52 1.32
CA CYS A 344 -33.58 18.08 0.89
C CYS A 344 -33.17 18.84 -0.37
N ARG A 345 -31.93 19.33 -0.40
CA ARG A 345 -31.30 19.85 -1.63
C ARG A 345 -30.01 19.12 -1.96
N GLY A 346 -29.58 19.23 -3.21
CA GLY A 346 -28.26 18.77 -3.60
C GLY A 346 -27.18 19.44 -2.75
N MET A 347 -26.19 18.66 -2.33
CA MET A 347 -25.00 19.22 -1.70
C MET A 347 -24.17 19.95 -2.75
N GLU A 348 -23.93 21.24 -2.51
CA GLU A 348 -23.08 22.06 -3.35
C GLU A 348 -21.63 21.57 -3.24
N VAL A 349 -20.94 21.50 -4.37
CA VAL A 349 -19.54 21.09 -4.46
C VAL A 349 -18.69 22.14 -5.14
N ARG A 350 -17.40 22.14 -4.84
CA ARG A 350 -16.39 22.91 -5.59
C ARG A 350 -15.19 22.05 -5.97
N TRP A 351 -14.46 22.49 -6.98
CA TRP A 351 -13.09 22.09 -7.25
C TRP A 351 -12.22 23.32 -7.02
N SER A 352 -11.15 23.19 -6.24
CA SER A 352 -10.21 24.30 -6.00
C SER A 352 -9.52 24.67 -7.32
N THR A 353 -10.00 25.73 -7.97
CA THR A 353 -9.44 26.30 -9.20
C THR A 353 -8.50 27.44 -8.84
N SER A 354 -7.19 27.25 -8.99
CA SER A 354 -6.19 28.33 -8.97
C SER A 354 -5.97 29.06 -7.62
N THR A 355 -4.79 28.86 -7.03
CA THR A 355 -4.18 29.78 -6.07
C THR A 355 -4.05 31.17 -6.71
N LYS A 356 -4.79 32.16 -6.16
CA LYS A 356 -4.76 33.62 -6.39
C LYS A 356 -3.75 34.14 -7.44
N LYS A 357 -4.26 34.83 -8.48
CA LYS A 357 -3.48 35.59 -9.48
C LYS A 357 -2.40 36.45 -8.80
N GLY A 358 -1.14 36.19 -9.12
CA GLY A 358 0.01 36.98 -8.65
C GLY A 358 1.23 36.15 -8.25
N LYS A 359 1.07 34.86 -7.96
CA LYS A 359 2.17 33.90 -7.79
C LYS A 359 2.09 32.85 -8.90
N LYS A 360 3.24 32.31 -9.32
CA LYS A 360 3.42 31.39 -10.47
C LYS A 360 2.26 30.40 -10.59
N LYS A 361 1.73 30.21 -11.82
CA LYS A 361 0.72 29.18 -12.14
C LYS A 361 1.21 27.84 -11.59
N VAL A 362 0.65 27.39 -10.47
CA VAL A 362 1.10 26.15 -9.86
C VAL A 362 0.52 25.00 -10.66
N LEU A 363 1.40 24.24 -11.30
CA LEU A 363 1.01 23.11 -12.13
C LEU A 363 0.57 21.96 -11.20
N LEU A 364 -0.71 21.59 -11.27
CA LEU A 364 -1.21 20.35 -10.71
C LEU A 364 -0.69 19.20 -11.59
N LYS A 365 0.03 18.28 -10.98
CA LYS A 365 0.53 17.08 -11.66
C LYS A 365 -0.25 15.88 -11.18
N GLU A 366 -0.93 15.18 -12.09
CA GLU A 366 -1.62 13.93 -11.77
C GLU A 366 -0.61 12.89 -11.26
N GLN A 367 -0.88 12.36 -10.06
CA GLN A 367 -0.04 11.36 -9.39
C GLN A 367 -0.63 9.95 -9.50
N CYS A 368 -1.93 9.85 -9.77
CA CYS A 368 -2.61 8.59 -9.98
C CYS A 368 -3.02 8.40 -11.45
N ARG A 369 -3.13 7.13 -11.86
CA ARG A 369 -3.73 6.74 -13.13
C ARG A 369 -5.02 5.97 -12.87
N LEU A 370 -6.09 6.46 -13.45
CA LEU A 370 -7.38 5.80 -13.53
C LEU A 370 -7.31 4.73 -14.64
N LYS A 371 -7.35 3.44 -14.26
CA LYS A 371 -7.08 2.31 -15.18
C LYS A 371 -8.33 1.81 -15.91
N SER A 372 -9.42 1.63 -15.17
CA SER A 372 -10.70 1.19 -15.73
C SER A 372 -11.85 1.54 -14.79
N VAL A 373 -13.07 1.50 -15.33
CA VAL A 373 -14.32 1.53 -14.56
C VAL A 373 -15.07 0.24 -14.87
N ARG A 374 -15.55 -0.45 -13.83
CA ARG A 374 -16.40 -1.63 -13.99
C ARG A 374 -17.82 -1.31 -13.53
N GLN A 375 -18.79 -1.46 -14.43
CA GLN A 375 -20.21 -1.43 -14.08
C GLN A 375 -20.55 -2.67 -13.25
N LEU A 376 -21.26 -2.46 -12.15
CA LEU A 376 -21.74 -3.54 -11.29
C LEU A 376 -23.26 -3.61 -11.37
N PRO A 377 -23.83 -4.79 -11.64
CA PRO A 377 -25.28 -5.01 -11.61
C PRO A 377 -25.82 -4.80 -10.21
N VAL A 378 -27.03 -4.27 -10.13
CA VAL A 378 -27.69 -3.98 -8.86
C VAL A 378 -29.12 -4.47 -8.98
N HIS A 379 -29.61 -5.19 -7.98
CA HIS A 379 -31.02 -5.57 -7.92
C HIS A 379 -31.71 -4.84 -6.77
N ARG A 380 -32.98 -4.53 -6.99
CA ARG A 380 -33.84 -3.92 -5.98
C ARG A 380 -34.16 -4.96 -4.92
N THR A 381 -33.80 -4.68 -3.68
CA THR A 381 -34.06 -5.58 -2.55
C THR A 381 -35.35 -5.27 -1.81
N ASP A 382 -35.94 -4.09 -2.05
CA ASP A 382 -37.16 -3.63 -1.40
C ASP A 382 -37.98 -2.76 -2.38
N GLU A 383 -39.21 -3.20 -2.70
CA GLU A 383 -40.11 -2.47 -3.57
C GLU A 383 -40.68 -1.20 -2.90
N GLU A 384 -40.76 -1.15 -1.57
CA GLU A 384 -41.34 -0.03 -0.83
C GLU A 384 -40.29 1.03 -0.45
N ASN A 385 -39.07 0.62 -0.08
CA ASN A 385 -38.02 1.54 0.38
C ASN A 385 -36.98 1.91 -0.70
N ASP A 386 -37.16 1.41 -1.92
CA ASP A 386 -36.27 1.67 -3.07
C ASP A 386 -34.79 1.36 -2.75
N ALA A 387 -34.56 0.33 -1.92
CA ALA A 387 -33.23 -0.10 -1.50
C ALA A 387 -32.60 -1.01 -2.56
N TRP A 388 -31.35 -0.72 -2.93
CA TRP A 388 -30.62 -1.42 -3.99
C TRP A 388 -29.38 -2.14 -3.43
N LYS A 389 -29.16 -3.39 -3.84
CA LYS A 389 -27.99 -4.19 -3.43
C LYS A 389 -27.17 -4.60 -4.65
N ALA A 390 -25.86 -4.36 -4.57
CA ALA A 390 -24.92 -4.75 -5.61
C ALA A 390 -24.84 -6.28 -5.70
N ASP A 391 -25.00 -6.81 -6.91
CA ASP A 391 -24.85 -8.22 -7.23
C ASP A 391 -23.42 -8.47 -7.71
N PHE A 392 -22.55 -8.88 -6.79
CA PHE A 392 -21.15 -9.15 -7.09
C PHE A 392 -20.94 -10.49 -7.81
N ASP A 393 -21.97 -11.33 -7.90
CA ASP A 393 -21.91 -12.66 -8.54
C ASP A 393 -22.33 -12.65 -10.01
N TRP A 394 -22.76 -11.49 -10.53
CA TRP A 394 -23.26 -11.38 -11.88
C TRP A 394 -22.12 -11.31 -12.92
N ASN A 395 -21.93 -12.43 -13.62
CA ASN A 395 -21.11 -12.51 -14.82
C ASN A 395 -21.99 -12.29 -16.06
N ALA A 396 -22.10 -11.06 -16.54
CA ALA A 396 -22.56 -10.81 -17.90
C ALA A 396 -21.48 -10.13 -18.71
N GLU A 397 -20.79 -10.92 -19.53
CA GLU A 397 -20.21 -10.42 -20.77
C GLU A 397 -21.38 -10.02 -21.68
N GLY A 398 -21.53 -8.71 -21.97
CA GLY A 398 -22.42 -8.26 -23.04
C GLY A 398 -23.51 -7.23 -22.69
N ALA A 399 -23.44 -6.52 -21.57
CA ALA A 399 -24.32 -5.35 -21.40
C ALA A 399 -23.96 -4.28 -22.46
N GLN A 400 -24.91 -3.96 -23.35
CA GLN A 400 -24.75 -2.88 -24.33
C GLN A 400 -24.46 -1.57 -23.59
N GLN A 401 -23.30 -0.96 -23.85
CA GLN A 401 -22.85 0.33 -23.31
C GLN A 401 -23.71 1.53 -23.77
N SER A 402 -24.89 1.34 -24.35
CA SER A 402 -25.62 2.38 -25.07
C SER A 402 -26.36 3.40 -24.20
N GLN A 403 -26.37 3.23 -22.87
CA GLN A 403 -26.96 4.18 -21.93
C GLN A 403 -25.87 4.82 -21.06
N THR A 404 -25.00 5.62 -21.69
CA THR A 404 -23.93 6.37 -21.01
C THR A 404 -24.46 7.54 -20.16
N HIS A 405 -25.72 7.92 -20.32
CA HIS A 405 -26.34 9.06 -19.64
C HIS A 405 -27.70 8.62 -19.07
N GLY A 406 -27.81 8.46 -17.75
CA GLY A 406 -29.06 8.05 -17.09
C GLY A 406 -28.86 7.32 -15.76
N ASN A 407 -29.98 7.02 -15.09
CA ASN A 407 -30.02 6.38 -13.76
C ASN A 407 -30.04 4.83 -13.82
N ASP A 408 -29.95 4.24 -15.01
CA ASP A 408 -30.06 2.79 -15.23
C ASP A 408 -28.77 2.04 -14.84
N CYS A 409 -27.65 2.76 -14.71
CA CYS A 409 -26.35 2.22 -14.32
C CYS A 409 -26.02 2.58 -12.86
N ARG A 410 -26.74 2.00 -11.90
CA ARG A 410 -26.74 2.45 -10.49
C ARG A 410 -25.44 2.21 -9.70
N PHE A 411 -24.47 1.44 -10.20
CA PHE A 411 -23.21 1.25 -9.47
C PHE A 411 -21.99 0.99 -10.37
N PHE A 412 -20.88 1.66 -10.03
CA PHE A 412 -19.60 1.58 -10.73
C PHE A 412 -18.44 1.48 -9.74
N ALA A 413 -17.50 0.58 -10.01
CA ALA A 413 -16.25 0.44 -9.28
C ALA A 413 -15.08 1.05 -10.06
N LEU A 414 -14.24 1.83 -9.38
CA LEU A 414 -13.03 2.44 -9.97
C LEU A 414 -11.82 1.55 -9.72
N GLN A 415 -11.02 1.32 -10.77
CA GLN A 415 -9.69 0.74 -10.63
C GLN A 415 -8.63 1.85 -10.64
N LEU A 416 -8.02 2.10 -9.48
CA LEU A 416 -7.02 3.14 -9.27
C LEU A 416 -5.61 2.55 -9.21
N LYS A 417 -4.61 3.26 -9.77
CA LYS A 417 -3.18 3.00 -9.52
C LYS A 417 -2.51 4.30 -9.07
N GLY A 418 -1.93 4.32 -7.88
CA GLY A 418 -1.32 5.52 -7.30
C GLY A 418 -0.66 5.22 -5.95
N LEU A 419 -0.14 6.27 -5.32
CA LEU A 419 0.52 6.20 -4.02
C LEU A 419 -0.54 6.16 -2.90
N LEU A 420 -0.39 5.23 -1.95
CA LEU A 420 -1.28 5.05 -0.82
C LEU A 420 -0.49 5.21 0.49
N TRP A 421 -1.01 6.00 1.42
CA TRP A 421 -0.41 6.23 2.73
C TRP A 421 -1.35 5.80 3.85
N ASN A 422 -0.79 5.25 4.94
CA ASN A 422 -1.54 5.10 6.18
C ASN A 422 -1.40 6.38 7.00
N VAL A 423 -2.54 6.93 7.38
CA VAL A 423 -2.65 8.29 7.90
C VAL A 423 -3.48 8.28 9.18
N ASN A 424 -2.93 8.85 10.24
CA ASN A 424 -3.66 9.09 11.48
C ASN A 424 -4.14 10.53 11.51
N ILE A 425 -5.45 10.70 11.69
CA ILE A 425 -6.09 12.01 11.84
C ILE A 425 -6.14 12.35 13.34
N HIS A 426 -5.51 13.46 13.70
CA HIS A 426 -5.42 13.97 15.07
C HIS A 426 -6.40 15.13 15.28
N GLY A 427 -6.42 15.69 16.50
CA GLY A 427 -7.28 16.81 16.86
C GLY A 427 -7.11 18.10 16.03
N TYR A 428 -7.92 19.10 16.39
CA TYR A 428 -7.96 20.42 15.76
C TYR A 428 -6.63 21.19 15.84
N PHE A 429 -6.48 22.23 15.02
CA PHE A 429 -5.36 23.16 15.17
C PHE A 429 -5.49 24.00 16.43
N GLU A 430 -4.39 24.07 17.18
CA GLU A 430 -4.31 24.85 18.42
C GLU A 430 -3.93 26.31 18.14
N THR A 431 -3.24 26.59 17.02
CA THR A 431 -2.79 27.95 16.68
C THR A 431 -3.49 28.50 15.45
N LYS A 432 -3.72 29.83 15.45
CA LYS A 432 -4.24 30.55 14.28
C LYS A 432 -3.27 30.50 13.09
N VAL A 433 -1.96 30.43 13.36
CA VAL A 433 -0.91 30.38 12.33
C VAL A 433 -1.00 29.08 11.51
N ASP A 434 -1.28 27.95 12.16
CA ASP A 434 -1.44 26.66 11.47
C ASP A 434 -2.67 26.66 10.55
N ALA A 435 -3.79 27.23 11.02
CA ALA A 435 -5.00 27.39 10.23
C ALA A 435 -4.80 28.33 9.04
N ASP A 436 -4.18 29.50 9.26
CA ASP A 436 -3.88 30.47 8.20
C ASP A 436 -2.91 29.87 7.16
N THR A 437 -1.95 29.06 7.60
CA THR A 437 -0.99 28.37 6.73
C THR A 437 -1.65 27.25 5.92
N ALA A 438 -2.47 26.42 6.56
CA ALA A 438 -3.20 25.36 5.89
C ALA A 438 -4.17 25.94 4.85
N ALA A 439 -4.92 26.99 5.22
CA ALA A 439 -5.82 27.71 4.31
C ALA A 439 -5.06 28.30 3.11
N LEU A 440 -3.90 28.93 3.34
CA LEU A 440 -3.06 29.46 2.26
C LEU A 440 -2.59 28.37 1.29
N LEU A 441 -2.13 27.23 1.80
CA LEU A 441 -1.59 26.12 1.00
C LEU A 441 -2.65 25.36 0.20
N THR A 442 -3.88 25.33 0.71
CA THR A 442 -5.02 24.63 0.11
C THR A 442 -5.91 25.57 -0.70
N ALA A 443 -5.55 26.85 -0.77
CA ALA A 443 -6.30 27.93 -1.39
C ALA A 443 -7.70 28.18 -0.78
N HIS A 444 -7.91 27.81 0.49
CA HIS A 444 -9.10 28.16 1.23
C HIS A 444 -8.98 29.53 1.92
N SER A 445 -10.13 30.09 2.29
CA SER A 445 -10.15 31.26 3.16
C SER A 445 -9.59 30.88 4.54
N PRO A 446 -8.77 31.73 5.19
CA PRO A 446 -8.37 31.56 6.59
C PRO A 446 -9.57 31.45 7.56
N ASP A 447 -10.72 32.01 7.16
CA ASP A 447 -11.97 31.95 7.92
C ASP A 447 -12.81 30.68 7.62
N PHE A 448 -12.34 29.81 6.71
CA PHE A 448 -13.00 28.54 6.43
C PHE A 448 -12.73 27.55 7.58
N GLY A 449 -13.74 27.47 8.46
CA GLY A 449 -13.89 26.63 9.65
C GLY A 449 -12.62 25.93 10.12
N ARG A 450 -11.97 26.52 11.13
CA ARG A 450 -10.84 25.91 11.87
C ARG A 450 -11.19 24.50 12.38
N GLU A 451 -12.47 24.26 12.62
CA GLU A 451 -13.06 22.98 12.97
C GLU A 451 -13.03 21.91 11.87
N TYR A 452 -12.61 22.22 10.65
CA TYR A 452 -12.47 21.25 9.56
C TYR A 452 -11.02 20.83 9.32
N TRP A 453 -10.07 21.57 9.86
CA TRP A 453 -8.67 21.25 9.76
C TRP A 453 -8.22 20.31 10.87
N ARG A 454 -7.48 19.26 10.49
CA ARG A 454 -6.93 18.27 11.40
C ARG A 454 -5.43 18.17 11.23
N LYS A 455 -4.73 18.01 12.35
CA LYS A 455 -3.32 17.59 12.34
C LYS A 455 -3.25 16.14 11.85
N VAL A 456 -2.21 15.80 11.13
CA VAL A 456 -2.09 14.48 10.51
C VAL A 456 -0.69 13.92 10.72
N THR A 457 -0.62 12.65 11.16
CA THR A 457 0.63 11.87 11.14
C THR A 457 0.56 10.77 10.08
N VAL A 458 1.68 10.47 9.45
CA VAL A 458 1.83 9.32 8.54
C VAL A 458 2.69 8.25 9.22
N ASP A 459 2.22 7.01 9.20
CA ASP A 459 2.97 5.88 9.74
C ASP A 459 4.33 5.73 9.04
N GLY A 460 5.40 5.54 9.82
CA GLY A 460 6.77 5.36 9.32
C GLY A 460 7.63 6.63 9.26
N ILE A 461 7.06 7.78 9.60
CA ILE A 461 7.79 8.99 9.97
C ILE A 461 7.69 9.11 11.51
N VAL A 462 8.76 9.53 12.19
CA VAL A 462 8.92 9.57 13.67
C VAL A 462 7.58 9.92 14.34
N SER A 463 7.02 8.98 15.11
CA SER A 463 5.56 8.76 15.22
C SER A 463 4.72 9.85 15.88
N ASP A 464 5.32 10.91 16.40
CA ASP A 464 4.62 11.96 17.15
C ASP A 464 4.76 13.36 16.54
N GLU A 465 5.52 13.52 15.44
CA GLU A 465 5.62 14.82 14.75
C GLU A 465 4.49 14.97 13.73
N VAL A 466 3.76 16.08 13.81
CA VAL A 466 2.72 16.43 12.83
C VAL A 466 3.37 16.60 11.44
N THR A 467 3.17 15.60 10.60
CA THR A 467 3.75 15.52 9.24
C THR A 467 2.97 16.33 8.20
N GLY A 468 1.79 16.83 8.57
CA GLY A 468 1.03 17.79 7.78
C GLY A 468 -0.40 17.97 8.26
N TRP A 469 -1.23 18.48 7.36
CA TRP A 469 -2.54 19.05 7.64
C TRP A 469 -3.56 18.45 6.67
N ALA A 470 -4.80 18.25 7.14
CA ALA A 470 -5.90 17.85 6.27
C ALA A 470 -7.15 18.65 6.52
N SER A 471 -7.82 19.07 5.44
CA SER A 471 -9.24 19.41 5.51
C SER A 471 -10.00 18.09 5.54
N VAL A 472 -10.73 17.83 6.63
CA VAL A 472 -11.54 16.63 6.77
C VAL A 472 -12.99 17.07 6.83
N GLU A 473 -13.64 17.01 5.68
CA GLU A 473 -14.95 17.63 5.46
C GLU A 473 -16.13 16.72 5.82
N HIS A 474 -15.91 15.41 6.00
CA HIS A 474 -16.98 14.47 6.31
C HIS A 474 -17.29 14.43 7.81
N SER A 475 -18.57 14.61 8.16
CA SER A 475 -19.05 14.68 9.55
C SER A 475 -18.69 13.45 10.40
N GLU A 476 -18.67 12.24 9.82
CA GLU A 476 -18.26 11.02 10.54
C GLU A 476 -16.79 11.02 11.03
N TYR A 477 -15.90 11.86 10.46
CA TYR A 477 -14.55 12.10 11.00
C TYR A 477 -14.49 13.36 11.90
N GLN A 478 -15.63 14.03 12.10
CA GLN A 478 -15.82 15.21 12.94
C GLN A 478 -16.65 14.91 14.20
N VAL A 479 -17.44 13.83 14.25
CA VAL A 479 -18.27 13.49 15.42
C VAL A 479 -17.43 12.81 16.51
N LEU A 480 -16.85 13.62 17.40
CA LEU A 480 -16.35 13.20 18.71
C LEU A 480 -17.48 13.34 19.74
N GLY A 481 -18.33 12.31 19.81
CA GLY A 481 -19.14 12.09 21.01
C GLY A 481 -18.26 11.41 22.06
N SER A 482 -18.04 12.07 23.20
CA SER A 482 -17.14 11.71 24.32
C SER A 482 -15.67 12.11 24.13
N GLY A 483 -15.14 12.89 25.08
CA GLY A 483 -13.90 13.67 25.00
C GLY A 483 -12.58 12.89 25.02
N ASP A 484 -12.53 11.71 24.41
CA ASP A 484 -11.28 10.99 24.14
C ASP A 484 -10.90 11.19 22.66
N ILE A 485 -9.70 11.74 22.42
CA ILE A 485 -9.14 11.93 21.08
C ILE A 485 -8.78 10.55 20.52
N VAL A 486 -9.71 9.90 19.82
CA VAL A 486 -9.42 8.63 19.14
C VAL A 486 -8.79 8.95 17.79
N THR A 487 -7.48 8.72 17.67
CA THR A 487 -6.77 8.66 16.38
C THR A 487 -7.41 7.58 15.52
N THR A 488 -8.11 7.97 14.45
CA THR A 488 -8.66 7.00 13.51
C THR A 488 -7.65 6.78 12.40
N PRO A 489 -7.09 5.56 12.23
CA PRO A 489 -6.24 5.25 11.10
C PRO A 489 -7.10 5.20 9.82
N VAL A 490 -6.67 5.94 8.81
CA VAL A 490 -7.35 6.05 7.51
C VAL A 490 -6.31 5.91 6.41
N LEU A 491 -6.68 5.25 5.31
CA LEU A 491 -5.83 5.17 4.14
C LEU A 491 -6.03 6.41 3.27
N ALA A 492 -4.98 7.13 2.92
CA ALA A 492 -5.02 8.29 2.03
C ALA A 492 -4.43 7.94 0.66
N PHE A 493 -5.21 8.10 -0.41
CA PHE A 493 -4.81 7.82 -1.77
C PHE A 493 -4.45 9.11 -2.51
N VAL A 494 -3.22 9.24 -2.98
CA VAL A 494 -2.70 10.46 -3.61
C VAL A 494 -3.19 10.57 -5.06
N VAL A 495 -3.92 11.64 -5.35
CA VAL A 495 -4.50 11.88 -6.69
C VAL A 495 -3.66 12.86 -7.50
N ALA A 496 -3.21 13.96 -6.90
CA ALA A 496 -2.43 15.00 -7.56
C ALA A 496 -1.42 15.67 -6.62
N SER A 497 -0.39 16.29 -7.18
CA SER A 497 0.59 17.11 -6.45
C SER A 497 0.68 18.53 -6.99
N VAL A 498 1.16 19.42 -6.13
CA VAL A 498 1.29 20.87 -6.34
C VAL A 498 2.73 21.23 -5.96
N GLU A 499 3.59 21.55 -6.93
CA GLU A 499 5.05 21.75 -6.74
C GLU A 499 5.46 23.23 -6.77
N ASN A 500 6.65 23.57 -6.25
CA ASN A 500 7.27 24.92 -6.26
C ASN A 500 6.56 25.97 -5.40
N LEU A 501 6.07 25.58 -4.23
CA LEU A 501 5.47 26.51 -3.28
C LEU A 501 6.56 27.34 -2.56
N ASP A 502 6.36 28.65 -2.47
CA ASP A 502 7.33 29.62 -1.90
C ASP A 502 7.48 29.48 -0.37
N THR A 503 6.46 28.94 0.32
CA THR A 503 6.42 28.74 1.79
C THR A 503 5.45 27.60 2.14
N GLY A 504 5.77 26.81 3.18
CA GLY A 504 4.85 25.87 3.83
C GLY A 504 5.08 24.39 3.45
N ALA A 505 4.83 23.49 4.41
CA ALA A 505 4.94 22.05 4.27
C ALA A 505 3.55 21.41 4.33
N ALA A 506 3.24 20.55 3.37
CA ALA A 506 2.12 19.61 3.45
C ALA A 506 2.58 18.28 2.83
N PHE A 507 3.03 17.37 3.70
CA PHE A 507 3.51 16.01 3.43
C PHE A 507 4.66 15.84 2.40
N GLY A 508 5.90 16.09 2.84
CA GLY A 508 7.15 15.64 2.21
C GLY A 508 8.37 16.50 2.62
N ASN A 509 9.42 15.88 3.18
CA ASN A 509 10.30 16.41 4.24
C ASN A 509 11.39 17.46 3.85
N ILE A 510 11.98 18.01 4.91
CA ILE A 510 12.94 19.10 5.10
C ILE A 510 14.26 18.85 4.32
N TRP A 511 14.87 19.95 3.88
CA TRP A 511 16.21 20.11 3.26
C TRP A 511 16.23 20.28 1.73
N LYS A 512 16.15 21.57 1.34
CA LYS A 512 16.46 22.25 0.06
C LYS A 512 15.25 22.66 -0.81
N MET A 513 15.03 23.98 -0.82
CA MET A 513 14.38 24.82 -1.85
C MET A 513 13.43 24.11 -2.85
N ARG A 514 12.14 24.00 -2.47
CA ARG A 514 10.87 23.90 -3.25
C ARG A 514 9.91 22.92 -2.55
N SER A 515 8.85 23.41 -1.92
CA SER A 515 7.85 22.57 -1.24
C SER A 515 6.82 21.98 -2.22
N THR A 516 6.35 20.75 -1.95
CA THR A 516 5.28 20.05 -2.70
C THR A 516 4.11 19.74 -1.75
N ALA A 517 2.87 20.01 -2.19
CA ALA A 517 1.64 19.62 -1.48
C ALA A 517 0.87 18.55 -2.27
N TYR A 518 0.15 17.67 -1.58
CA TYR A 518 -0.60 16.56 -2.19
C TYR A 518 -2.11 16.69 -1.95
N LYS A 519 -2.90 16.42 -2.99
CA LYS A 519 -4.36 16.21 -2.88
C LYS A 519 -4.64 14.71 -2.77
N VAL A 520 -5.38 14.31 -1.74
CA VAL A 520 -5.60 12.90 -1.38
C VAL A 520 -7.09 12.58 -1.18
N LEU A 521 -7.46 11.32 -1.44
CA LEU A 521 -8.77 10.76 -1.10
C LEU A 521 -8.65 9.87 0.14
N TYR A 522 -9.46 10.13 1.16
CA TYR A 522 -9.54 9.28 2.34
C TYR A 522 -10.40 8.04 2.05
N LEU A 523 -9.79 6.87 2.15
CA LEU A 523 -10.43 5.57 1.96
C LEU A 523 -10.87 5.00 3.30
N ARG A 524 -12.13 4.54 3.35
CA ARG A 524 -12.69 3.85 4.49
C ARG A 524 -12.64 2.33 4.28
N GLN A 525 -12.42 1.58 5.36
CA GLN A 525 -12.61 0.13 5.36
C GLN A 525 -14.05 -0.27 5.00
N SER A 526 -14.18 -1.32 4.17
CA SER A 526 -15.47 -1.87 3.75
C SER A 526 -16.31 -2.31 4.95
N ARG A 527 -17.60 -1.98 4.97
CA ARG A 527 -18.56 -2.49 5.98
C ARG A 527 -18.98 -3.94 5.70
N CYS A 528 -18.69 -4.49 4.50
CA CYS A 528 -19.04 -5.87 4.16
C CYS A 528 -18.16 -6.85 4.96
N PRO A 529 -18.74 -7.74 5.80
CA PRO A 529 -17.97 -8.69 6.58
C PRO A 529 -17.10 -9.60 5.72
N VAL A 530 -17.64 -10.16 4.64
CA VAL A 530 -16.91 -11.10 3.75
C VAL A 530 -15.72 -10.42 3.09
N CYS A 531 -15.87 -9.19 2.59
CA CYS A 531 -14.77 -8.44 2.00
C CYS A 531 -13.64 -8.18 3.01
N ARG A 532 -13.98 -7.88 4.27
CA ARG A 532 -13.00 -7.70 5.33
C ARG A 532 -12.24 -9.01 5.60
N ALA A 533 -12.95 -10.12 5.76
CA ALA A 533 -12.31 -11.42 5.99
C ALA A 533 -11.38 -11.85 4.85
N LEU A 534 -11.79 -11.64 3.59
CA LEU A 534 -10.94 -11.96 2.43
C LEU A 534 -9.71 -11.07 2.36
N ALA A 535 -9.85 -9.76 2.60
CA ALA A 535 -8.72 -8.84 2.66
C ALA A 535 -7.72 -9.24 3.76
N LEU A 536 -8.21 -9.65 4.93
CA LEU A 536 -7.38 -10.03 6.07
C LEU A 536 -6.55 -11.31 5.87
N VAL A 537 -6.97 -12.19 4.95
CA VAL A 537 -6.24 -13.44 4.66
C VAL A 537 -5.49 -13.41 3.32
N THR A 538 -5.48 -12.25 2.65
CA THR A 538 -4.77 -12.07 1.39
C THR A 538 -3.31 -11.71 1.69
N PRO A 539 -2.32 -12.47 1.16
CA PRO A 539 -0.92 -12.09 1.25
C PRO A 539 -0.67 -10.71 0.60
N PRO A 540 0.12 -9.82 1.21
CA PRO A 540 0.42 -8.49 0.65
C PRO A 540 1.00 -8.54 -0.78
N GLU A 541 1.72 -9.60 -1.14
CA GLU A 541 2.32 -9.79 -2.47
C GLU A 541 1.29 -9.97 -3.59
N LEU A 542 0.04 -10.28 -3.21
CA LEU A 542 -1.08 -10.52 -4.12
C LEU A 542 -2.01 -9.30 -4.25
N ASP A 543 -1.72 -8.19 -3.57
CA ASP A 543 -2.53 -6.98 -3.63
C ASP A 543 -2.60 -6.41 -5.05
N GLY A 544 -3.80 -6.03 -5.47
CA GLY A 544 -4.08 -5.45 -6.79
C GLY A 544 -4.07 -6.44 -7.96
N GLN A 545 -3.93 -7.74 -7.70
CA GLN A 545 -4.00 -8.80 -8.71
C GLN A 545 -5.41 -9.40 -8.78
N GLN A 546 -5.76 -10.01 -9.91
CA GLN A 546 -6.98 -10.81 -10.00
C GLN A 546 -6.73 -12.16 -9.32
N LEU A 547 -7.54 -12.45 -8.30
CA LEU A 547 -7.39 -13.61 -7.45
C LEU A 547 -8.59 -14.54 -7.62
N CYS A 548 -8.30 -15.84 -7.65
CA CYS A 548 -9.29 -16.89 -7.48
C CYS A 548 -9.35 -17.30 -6.02
N ILE A 549 -10.53 -17.63 -5.51
CA ILE A 549 -10.68 -18.31 -4.22
C ILE A 549 -10.64 -19.82 -4.49
N LYS A 550 -9.78 -20.55 -3.78
CA LYS A 550 -9.73 -22.02 -3.84
C LYS A 550 -10.08 -22.62 -2.50
N ALA A 551 -10.84 -23.70 -2.54
CA ALA A 551 -11.29 -24.46 -1.38
C ALA A 551 -10.56 -25.82 -1.30
N PHE A 552 -10.15 -26.20 -0.10
CA PHE A 552 -9.53 -27.49 0.20
C PHE A 552 -10.09 -28.05 1.49
N SER A 553 -10.11 -29.37 1.66
CA SER A 553 -10.28 -29.96 2.98
C SER A 553 -9.11 -29.54 3.88
N SER A 554 -9.37 -29.29 5.16
CA SER A 554 -8.34 -29.01 6.18
C SER A 554 -7.40 -30.20 6.37
N ASN A 555 -7.82 -31.45 6.18
CA ASN A 555 -6.88 -32.56 6.12
C ASN A 555 -5.87 -32.39 4.98
N HIS A 556 -6.31 -31.94 3.81
CA HIS A 556 -5.43 -31.70 2.67
C HIS A 556 -4.54 -30.47 2.84
N ALA A 557 -5.13 -29.34 3.27
CA ALA A 557 -4.42 -28.09 3.47
C ALA A 557 -3.38 -28.20 4.59
N LEU A 558 -3.71 -28.95 5.65
CA LEU A 558 -2.90 -28.99 6.88
C LEU A 558 -2.06 -30.26 7.03
N GLY A 559 -2.42 -31.37 6.37
CA GLY A 559 -1.89 -32.72 6.65
C GLY A 559 -0.64 -33.16 5.87
N GLY A 560 -0.13 -32.36 4.92
CA GLY A 560 1.08 -32.68 4.16
C GLY A 560 0.94 -33.88 3.19
N LYS A 561 2.05 -34.30 2.55
CA LYS A 561 2.11 -35.27 1.43
C LYS A 561 1.80 -36.75 1.78
N TYR A 562 1.13 -37.04 2.89
CA TYR A 562 0.91 -38.43 3.33
C TYR A 562 -0.36 -39.04 2.72
N ARG A 563 -0.20 -39.62 1.53
CA ARG A 563 -1.19 -40.40 0.78
C ARG A 563 -1.49 -41.79 1.35
N ARG A 564 -1.10 -42.10 2.60
CA ARG A 564 -1.33 -43.41 3.24
C ARG A 564 -1.79 -43.24 4.69
N LEU A 565 -3.00 -42.74 4.85
CA LEU A 565 -3.83 -43.04 6.02
C LEU A 565 -4.92 -44.01 5.56
N SER A 566 -4.52 -45.17 5.04
CA SER A 566 -5.47 -46.24 4.69
C SER A 566 -5.98 -46.99 5.92
N ASP A 567 -5.44 -46.72 7.12
CA ASP A 567 -5.75 -47.49 8.35
C ASP A 567 -6.02 -46.61 9.59
N ALA A 568 -6.28 -45.30 9.42
CA ALA A 568 -6.62 -44.42 10.54
C ALA A 568 -8.09 -44.01 10.49
N LYS A 569 -8.79 -44.09 11.62
CA LYS A 569 -10.15 -43.53 11.86
C LYS A 569 -10.37 -42.25 11.05
N GLU A 570 -11.51 -42.14 10.37
CA GLU A 570 -11.98 -40.91 9.72
C GLU A 570 -12.10 -39.81 10.79
N TYR A 571 -11.13 -38.88 10.82
CA TYR A 571 -11.22 -37.68 11.65
C TYR A 571 -12.07 -36.66 10.93
N SER A 572 -12.97 -35.98 11.67
CA SER A 572 -13.76 -34.89 11.10
C SER A 572 -12.86 -33.73 10.64
N ASP A 573 -13.16 -33.18 9.46
CA ASP A 573 -12.47 -32.04 8.85
C ASP A 573 -13.46 -30.97 8.37
N CYS A 574 -12.94 -29.82 7.97
CA CYS A 574 -13.71 -28.73 7.40
C CYS A 574 -13.11 -28.20 6.10
N THR A 575 -13.88 -27.41 5.34
CA THR A 575 -13.38 -26.70 4.16
C THR A 575 -12.57 -25.48 4.59
N VAL A 576 -11.44 -25.25 3.94
CA VAL A 576 -10.58 -24.08 4.12
C VAL A 576 -10.41 -23.40 2.78
N ILE A 577 -10.64 -22.09 2.74
CA ILE A 577 -10.52 -21.26 1.55
C ILE A 577 -9.32 -20.31 1.64
N PHE A 578 -8.71 -20.07 0.48
CA PHE A 578 -7.56 -19.19 0.34
C PHE A 578 -7.60 -18.42 -1.00
N PRO A 579 -7.14 -17.17 -1.01
CA PRO A 579 -6.91 -16.42 -2.24
C PRO A 579 -5.66 -16.94 -2.97
N VAL A 580 -5.74 -17.11 -4.29
CA VAL A 580 -4.63 -17.56 -5.14
C VAL A 580 -4.59 -16.80 -6.48
N HIS A 581 -3.38 -16.62 -7.02
CA HIS A 581 -3.17 -16.02 -8.34
C HIS A 581 -3.54 -16.98 -9.48
N GLU A 582 -4.19 -16.48 -10.55
CA GLU A 582 -4.67 -17.28 -11.69
C GLU A 582 -3.58 -18.07 -12.45
N ARG A 583 -2.32 -17.59 -12.48
CA ARG A 583 -1.27 -18.13 -13.39
C ARG A 583 -0.39 -19.26 -12.86
N LYS A 584 -0.70 -19.95 -11.74
CA LYS A 584 0.15 -21.05 -11.23
C LYS A 584 -0.51 -22.43 -11.42
N SER A 585 0.03 -23.24 -12.33
CA SER A 585 -0.39 -24.61 -12.63
C SER A 585 0.05 -25.68 -11.60
N GLU A 586 0.25 -25.32 -10.33
CA GLU A 586 0.65 -26.28 -9.30
C GLU A 586 -0.17 -26.12 -8.01
N VAL A 587 -1.28 -26.86 -7.94
CA VAL A 587 -2.20 -26.95 -6.79
C VAL A 587 -1.46 -27.18 -5.45
N GLN A 588 -0.36 -27.93 -5.46
CA GLN A 588 0.45 -28.21 -4.25
C GLN A 588 1.36 -27.05 -3.82
N LYS A 589 1.84 -26.20 -4.75
CA LYS A 589 2.58 -24.97 -4.39
C LYS A 589 1.62 -23.94 -3.79
N LEU A 590 0.41 -23.84 -4.36
CA LEU A 590 -0.63 -22.90 -3.95
C LEU A 590 -1.15 -23.14 -2.52
N ALA A 591 -1.46 -24.39 -2.15
CA ALA A 591 -1.88 -24.71 -0.79
C ALA A 591 -0.79 -24.44 0.27
N ARG A 592 0.48 -24.46 -0.14
CA ARG A 592 1.63 -24.20 0.75
C ARG A 592 1.90 -22.71 0.93
N THR A 593 1.86 -21.90 -0.13
CA THR A 593 2.22 -20.47 -0.02
C THR A 593 1.15 -19.64 0.69
N GLY A 594 -0.14 -19.83 0.36
CA GLY A 594 -1.23 -19.02 0.93
C GLY A 594 -1.37 -19.19 2.45
N TRP A 595 -1.30 -20.44 2.92
CA TRP A 595 -1.27 -20.78 4.34
C TRP A 595 -0.07 -20.18 5.09
N LEU A 596 1.12 -20.21 4.47
CA LEU A 596 2.34 -19.75 5.11
C LEU A 596 2.36 -18.22 5.24
N GLU A 597 1.94 -17.49 4.20
CA GLU A 597 2.14 -16.04 4.07
C GLU A 597 0.90 -15.21 4.50
N GLY A 598 -0.31 -15.59 4.08
CA GLY A 598 -1.55 -14.80 4.30
C GLY A 598 -2.57 -15.39 5.27
N GLY A 599 -2.43 -16.65 5.69
CA GLY A 599 -3.43 -17.35 6.51
C GLY A 599 -4.63 -17.88 5.70
N CYS A 600 -5.71 -18.30 6.34
CA CYS A 600 -6.92 -18.84 5.70
C CYS A 600 -8.22 -18.46 6.39
N LEU A 601 -9.33 -18.72 5.70
CA LEU A 601 -10.65 -18.85 6.33
C LEU A 601 -11.10 -20.31 6.31
N ALA A 602 -11.51 -20.84 7.45
CA ALA A 602 -12.18 -22.12 7.56
C ALA A 602 -13.69 -21.93 7.58
N LEU A 603 -14.41 -22.70 6.77
CA LEU A 603 -15.86 -22.80 6.81
C LEU A 603 -16.24 -23.84 7.86
N VAL A 604 -16.97 -23.43 8.88
CA VAL A 604 -17.44 -24.32 9.95
C VAL A 604 -18.95 -24.17 10.13
N GLU A 605 -19.62 -25.25 10.51
CA GLU A 605 -21.05 -25.22 10.81
C GLU A 605 -21.34 -24.46 12.11
N VAL A 606 -22.49 -23.79 12.12
CA VAL A 606 -23.05 -23.12 13.28
C VAL A 606 -24.19 -23.98 13.83
N GLY A 607 -24.08 -24.40 15.09
CA GLY A 607 -25.13 -25.15 15.79
C GLY A 607 -26.20 -24.24 16.39
N ASP A 608 -27.20 -24.85 17.02
CA ASP A 608 -28.26 -24.15 17.74
C ASP A 608 -27.66 -23.23 18.81
N GLY A 609 -28.01 -21.93 18.78
CA GLY A 609 -27.46 -20.93 19.70
C GLY A 609 -26.15 -20.26 19.28
N GLU A 610 -25.81 -20.25 17.98
CA GLU A 610 -24.63 -19.60 17.39
C GLU A 610 -23.25 -20.18 17.79
N GLU A 611 -23.26 -21.36 18.43
CA GLU A 611 -22.03 -22.08 18.81
C GLU A 611 -21.38 -22.76 17.59
N LEU A 612 -20.05 -22.68 17.48
CA LEU A 612 -19.32 -23.23 16.34
C LEU A 612 -19.03 -24.73 16.51
N ARG A 613 -19.42 -25.53 15.54
CA ARG A 613 -19.04 -26.95 15.45
C ARG A 613 -17.65 -27.10 14.83
N LEU A 614 -16.61 -27.02 15.66
CA LEU A 614 -15.22 -27.11 15.21
C LEU A 614 -14.79 -28.57 14.95
N PRO A 615 -14.15 -28.87 13.81
CA PRO A 615 -13.71 -30.23 13.45
C PRO A 615 -12.57 -30.75 14.35
N GLU A 616 -12.21 -32.03 14.19
CA GLU A 616 -11.01 -32.60 14.83
C GLU A 616 -9.72 -32.13 14.16
N VAL A 617 -9.74 -31.93 12.83
CA VAL A 617 -8.67 -31.32 12.05
C VAL A 617 -9.18 -30.01 11.44
N GLY A 618 -8.67 -28.87 11.89
CA GLY A 618 -9.13 -27.55 11.42
C GLY A 618 -8.86 -26.40 12.40
N PRO A 619 -9.66 -25.33 12.38
CA PRO A 619 -9.44 -24.16 13.23
C PRO A 619 -9.62 -24.49 14.72
N ARG A 620 -8.78 -23.89 15.57
CA ARG A 620 -9.00 -23.74 17.01
C ARG A 620 -9.17 -22.26 17.33
N LEU A 621 -10.18 -21.92 18.12
CA LEU A 621 -10.37 -20.57 18.63
C LEU A 621 -9.32 -20.26 19.70
N ALA A 622 -8.44 -19.32 19.41
CA ALA A 622 -7.47 -18.77 20.36
C ALA A 622 -8.16 -17.75 21.26
N ARG A 623 -7.74 -17.70 22.53
CA ARG A 623 -8.28 -16.73 23.50
C ARG A 623 -7.50 -15.41 23.36
N PRO A 624 -8.11 -14.30 22.90
CA PRO A 624 -7.36 -13.07 22.66
C PRO A 624 -6.67 -12.51 23.91
N ASP A 625 -7.28 -12.74 25.08
CA ASP A 625 -6.84 -12.17 26.36
C ASP A 625 -6.09 -13.16 27.27
N SER A 626 -5.82 -14.40 26.85
CA SER A 626 -5.09 -15.37 27.70
C SER A 626 -4.48 -16.53 26.90
N ILE A 627 -3.44 -17.16 27.45
CA ILE A 627 -2.91 -18.43 26.92
C ILE A 627 -3.62 -19.62 27.55
N ASP A 628 -4.01 -20.60 26.72
CA ASP A 628 -4.46 -21.89 27.21
C ASP A 628 -3.26 -22.81 27.56
N TYR A 629 -2.73 -22.64 28.78
CA TYR A 629 -1.62 -23.46 29.28
C TYR A 629 -1.95 -24.94 29.41
N SER A 630 -3.24 -25.34 29.38
CA SER A 630 -3.60 -26.76 29.38
C SER A 630 -3.19 -27.43 28.07
N VAL A 631 -3.40 -26.73 26.95
CA VAL A 631 -3.02 -27.18 25.61
C VAL A 631 -1.50 -27.26 25.47
N VAL A 632 -0.76 -26.26 25.98
CA VAL A 632 0.70 -26.27 25.98
C VAL A 632 1.25 -27.45 26.79
N ARG A 633 0.71 -27.71 27.98
CA ARG A 633 1.10 -28.87 28.81
C ARG A 633 0.83 -30.20 28.11
N GLN A 634 -0.27 -30.34 27.36
CA GLN A 634 -0.54 -31.54 26.56
C GLN A 634 0.55 -31.76 25.50
N TRP A 635 0.97 -30.72 24.78
CA TRP A 635 2.04 -30.81 23.78
C TRP A 635 3.38 -31.21 24.41
N MET A 636 3.72 -30.61 25.56
CA MET A 636 4.94 -30.92 26.30
C MET A 636 4.95 -32.36 26.81
N ASN A 637 3.83 -32.83 27.37
CA ASN A 637 3.71 -34.20 27.89
C ASN A 637 3.79 -35.24 26.76
N PHE A 638 3.18 -34.95 25.60
CA PHE A 638 3.32 -35.80 24.43
C PHE A 638 4.78 -35.92 23.98
N CYS A 639 5.49 -34.79 23.89
CA CYS A 639 6.92 -34.77 23.57
C CYS A 639 7.75 -35.59 24.56
N LYS A 640 7.54 -35.41 25.88
CA LYS A 640 8.23 -36.17 26.93
C LYS A 640 8.01 -37.68 26.79
N CYS A 641 6.78 -38.11 26.50
CA CYS A 641 6.44 -39.53 26.46
C CYS A 641 6.83 -40.22 25.15
N LYS A 642 6.89 -39.49 24.02
CA LYS A 642 6.98 -40.11 22.69
C LYS A 642 8.26 -39.81 21.90
N HIS A 643 9.03 -38.76 22.23
CA HIS A 643 10.18 -38.34 21.41
C HIS A 643 11.55 -38.83 21.92
N GLY A 644 11.61 -39.51 23.07
CA GLY A 644 12.80 -40.23 23.55
C GLY A 644 14.08 -39.38 23.53
N ILE A 645 15.19 -39.95 23.03
CA ILE A 645 16.52 -39.32 22.99
C ILE A 645 16.51 -37.99 22.22
N ALA A 646 15.71 -37.86 21.16
CA ALA A 646 15.67 -36.65 20.32
C ALA A 646 15.20 -35.38 21.06
N CYS A 647 14.57 -35.53 22.24
CA CYS A 647 14.13 -34.40 23.07
C CYS A 647 14.56 -34.55 24.54
N SER A 648 15.37 -35.54 24.90
CA SER A 648 15.83 -35.79 26.28
C SER A 648 17.12 -35.04 26.60
N ILE A 649 17.45 -34.87 27.88
CA ILE A 649 18.69 -34.20 28.32
C ILE A 649 19.79 -35.28 28.37
N SER A 650 20.97 -34.99 27.81
CA SER A 650 22.14 -35.86 28.00
C SER A 650 22.69 -35.68 29.43
N PRO A 651 22.79 -36.74 30.24
CA PRO A 651 22.93 -36.65 31.71
C PRO A 651 24.34 -36.34 32.25
N LEU A 652 25.25 -35.71 31.48
CA LEU A 652 26.70 -35.82 31.78
C LEU A 652 27.48 -34.54 32.10
N GLN A 653 26.88 -33.34 32.17
CA GLN A 653 27.67 -32.13 32.52
C GLN A 653 26.91 -31.14 33.41
N SER A 654 27.60 -30.61 34.42
CA SER A 654 27.16 -29.48 35.24
C SER A 654 27.57 -28.16 34.58
N ILE A 655 26.68 -27.16 34.58
CA ILE A 655 27.01 -25.79 34.16
C ILE A 655 27.70 -25.10 35.34
N LYS A 656 28.95 -24.65 35.16
CA LYS A 656 29.70 -23.95 36.23
C LYS A 656 29.13 -22.53 36.39
N GLY A 657 28.87 -22.11 37.65
CA GLY A 657 28.46 -20.74 37.98
C GLY A 657 27.08 -20.30 37.48
N LEU A 658 26.17 -21.25 37.19
CA LEU A 658 24.83 -20.92 36.70
C LEU A 658 24.02 -20.18 37.78
N ARG A 659 23.55 -18.97 37.48
CA ARG A 659 22.53 -18.26 38.28
C ARG A 659 21.17 -18.33 37.61
N VAL A 660 20.10 -18.32 38.38
CA VAL A 660 18.70 -18.36 37.92
C VAL A 660 17.84 -17.42 38.76
N ILE A 661 16.72 -16.98 38.19
CA ILE A 661 15.66 -16.28 38.91
C ILE A 661 14.74 -17.33 39.52
N ASP A 662 14.60 -17.32 40.85
CA ASP A 662 13.50 -18.03 41.52
C ASP A 662 12.19 -17.30 41.22
N CYS A 663 11.32 -17.97 40.48
CA CYS A 663 10.07 -17.37 40.01
C CYS A 663 9.11 -17.02 41.15
N ARG A 664 9.24 -17.62 42.35
CA ARG A 664 8.38 -17.33 43.50
C ARG A 664 8.86 -16.11 44.28
N THR A 665 10.16 -16.02 44.53
CA THR A 665 10.75 -14.93 45.32
C THR A 665 11.21 -13.76 44.46
N ARG A 666 11.33 -13.96 43.13
CA ARG A 666 11.85 -13.01 42.14
C ARG A 666 13.32 -12.61 42.39
N ALA A 667 14.04 -13.38 43.21
CA ALA A 667 15.45 -13.16 43.47
C ALA A 667 16.34 -13.90 42.45
N VAL A 668 17.43 -13.25 42.03
CA VAL A 668 18.53 -13.90 41.31
C VAL A 668 19.38 -14.66 42.32
N MET A 669 19.62 -15.95 42.08
CA MET A 669 20.37 -16.82 42.98
C MET A 669 21.19 -17.86 42.22
N ASP A 670 22.16 -18.48 42.88
CA ASP A 670 22.88 -19.63 42.31
C ASP A 670 21.93 -20.81 42.08
N ALA A 671 22.09 -21.48 40.95
CA ALA A 671 21.24 -22.59 40.55
C ALA A 671 21.44 -23.80 41.49
N PRO A 672 20.35 -24.36 42.06
CA PRO A 672 20.43 -25.58 42.86
C PRO A 672 21.02 -26.78 42.08
N THR A 673 21.59 -27.74 42.79
CA THR A 673 22.32 -28.92 42.25
C THR A 673 21.52 -29.80 41.27
N CYS A 674 20.19 -29.64 41.20
CA CYS A 674 19.29 -30.31 40.25
C CYS A 674 18.26 -29.34 39.64
N CYS A 675 18.67 -28.09 39.41
CA CYS A 675 17.78 -27.02 38.97
C CYS A 675 17.09 -27.34 37.62
N ARG A 676 15.75 -27.41 37.65
CA ARG A 676 14.92 -27.52 36.43
C ARG A 676 14.44 -26.13 36.06
N TYR A 677 15.15 -25.51 35.11
CA TYR A 677 14.85 -24.14 34.68
C TYR A 677 14.31 -24.07 33.25
N VAL A 678 13.62 -22.97 32.99
CA VAL A 678 13.21 -22.48 31.67
C VAL A 678 14.18 -21.37 31.27
N ALA A 679 14.52 -21.24 29.99
CA ALA A 679 15.30 -20.11 29.49
C ALA A 679 14.39 -19.12 28.75
N LEU A 680 14.72 -17.83 28.80
CA LEU A 680 14.08 -16.79 28.00
C LEU A 680 15.02 -16.31 26.90
N SER A 681 14.53 -16.27 25.67
CA SER A 681 15.19 -15.73 24.49
C SER A 681 14.35 -14.57 23.95
N TYR A 682 14.90 -13.36 23.98
CA TYR A 682 14.18 -12.11 23.69
C TYR A 682 15.11 -11.01 23.16
N VAL A 683 14.53 -9.91 22.69
CA VAL A 683 15.30 -8.74 22.26
C VAL A 683 15.41 -7.75 23.42
N TRP A 684 16.63 -7.36 23.80
CA TRP A 684 16.85 -6.45 24.93
C TRP A 684 16.34 -5.02 24.66
N GLY A 685 16.58 -4.49 23.46
CA GLY A 685 16.36 -3.07 23.11
C GLY A 685 17.61 -2.19 23.29
N CYS A 686 17.54 -0.89 22.94
CA CYS A 686 18.59 0.06 23.31
C CYS A 686 18.49 0.36 24.81
N PRO A 687 19.61 0.42 25.57
CA PRO A 687 19.57 0.81 26.97
C PRO A 687 19.07 2.26 27.06
N ARG A 688 17.83 2.47 27.49
CA ARG A 688 17.35 3.80 27.83
C ARG A 688 17.96 4.18 29.18
N PRO A 689 18.57 5.37 29.31
CA PRO A 689 18.84 5.93 30.62
C PRO A 689 17.48 6.29 31.23
N ASN A 690 17.14 5.59 32.32
CA ASN A 690 15.93 5.71 33.13
C ASN A 690 14.64 5.07 32.56
N PRO A 691 13.83 4.44 33.42
CA PRO A 691 12.51 3.95 33.06
C PRO A 691 11.62 5.13 32.62
N THR A 692 11.04 5.03 31.43
CA THR A 692 9.94 5.89 30.98
C THR A 692 8.72 5.69 31.87
N ASP A 693 7.85 6.71 31.93
CA ASP A 693 6.64 6.86 32.76
C ASP A 693 5.60 5.71 32.70
N ASP A 694 5.84 4.66 31.89
CA ASP A 694 4.99 3.46 31.77
C ASP A 694 5.53 2.21 32.51
N ALA A 695 6.74 2.28 33.09
CA ALA A 695 7.20 1.22 34.00
C ALA A 695 6.56 1.42 35.38
N ASP A 696 5.84 0.41 35.86
CA ASP A 696 5.32 0.39 37.23
C ASP A 696 6.49 0.62 38.21
N PRO A 697 6.49 1.69 39.03
CA PRO A 697 7.64 2.11 39.85
C PRO A 697 8.17 1.08 40.85
N GLY A 698 7.51 -0.08 40.99
CA GLY A 698 7.91 -1.22 41.83
C GLY A 698 8.36 -2.49 41.10
N SER A 699 8.43 -2.51 39.76
CA SER A 699 8.80 -3.72 39.01
C SER A 699 10.30 -3.93 38.89
N GLN A 700 10.83 -5.00 39.49
CA GLN A 700 12.26 -5.38 39.43
C GLN A 700 12.75 -5.78 38.02
N PHE A 701 11.85 -6.26 37.16
CA PHE A 701 12.19 -6.79 35.83
C PHE A 701 11.34 -6.14 34.74
N PRO A 702 11.82 -6.10 33.48
CA PRO A 702 11.04 -5.60 32.36
C PRO A 702 9.83 -6.51 32.06
N PRO A 703 8.77 -5.98 31.42
CA PRO A 703 7.53 -6.71 31.15
C PRO A 703 7.70 -8.11 30.53
N VAL A 704 8.62 -8.28 29.57
CA VAL A 704 8.86 -9.60 28.95
C VAL A 704 9.39 -10.65 29.93
N VAL A 705 10.18 -10.23 30.92
CA VAL A 705 10.73 -11.13 31.95
C VAL A 705 9.67 -11.44 32.99
N ASP A 706 8.86 -10.45 33.38
CA ASP A 706 7.71 -10.66 34.26
C ASP A 706 6.73 -11.67 33.67
N ASP A 707 6.38 -11.50 32.40
CA ASP A 707 5.51 -12.43 31.69
C ASP A 707 6.14 -13.81 31.56
N ALA A 708 7.45 -13.89 31.31
CA ALA A 708 8.17 -15.16 31.27
C ALA A 708 8.17 -15.88 32.63
N ILE A 709 8.25 -15.16 33.75
CA ILE A 709 8.09 -15.73 35.11
C ILE A 709 6.69 -16.32 35.26
N ILE A 710 5.64 -15.60 34.85
CA ILE A 710 4.25 -16.07 34.89
C ILE A 710 4.07 -17.34 34.06
N VAL A 711 4.56 -17.36 32.83
CA VAL A 711 4.52 -18.54 31.94
C VAL A 711 5.26 -19.71 32.58
N THR A 712 6.44 -19.47 33.15
CA THR A 712 7.28 -20.49 33.79
C THR A 712 6.54 -21.16 34.96
N GLN A 713 5.92 -20.36 35.83
CA GLN A 713 5.09 -20.85 36.93
C GLN A 713 3.86 -21.61 36.43
N ALA A 714 3.15 -21.08 35.43
CA ALA A 714 1.95 -21.69 34.86
C ALA A 714 2.23 -23.06 34.21
N LEU A 715 3.45 -23.26 33.70
CA LEU A 715 3.92 -24.54 33.16
C LEU A 715 4.50 -25.49 34.22
N GLY A 716 4.57 -25.06 35.49
CA GLY A 716 4.99 -25.88 36.62
C GLY A 716 6.49 -25.89 36.89
N TYR A 717 7.23 -24.87 36.44
CA TYR A 717 8.66 -24.69 36.74
C TYR A 717 8.87 -23.57 37.76
N GLY A 718 9.90 -23.70 38.59
CA GLY A 718 10.22 -22.73 39.64
C GLY A 718 11.35 -21.77 39.30
N TYR A 719 12.12 -22.02 38.24
CA TYR A 719 13.34 -21.28 37.93
C TYR A 719 13.35 -20.81 36.47
N LEU A 720 13.74 -19.57 36.27
CA LEU A 720 13.87 -18.93 34.96
C LEU A 720 15.31 -18.43 34.79
N TRP A 721 15.92 -18.72 33.66
CA TRP A 721 17.21 -18.17 33.26
C TRP A 721 17.00 -17.05 32.23
N VAL A 722 17.60 -15.89 32.49
CA VAL A 722 17.55 -14.70 31.63
C VAL A 722 18.96 -14.13 31.52
N ASP A 723 19.49 -14.05 30.31
CA ASP A 723 20.85 -13.62 30.00
C ASP A 723 21.25 -12.29 30.67
N GLN A 724 20.40 -11.26 30.58
CA GLN A 724 20.66 -9.93 31.12
C GLN A 724 20.86 -9.91 32.65
N PHE A 725 20.13 -10.76 33.39
CA PHE A 725 20.07 -10.72 34.85
C PHE A 725 20.82 -11.87 35.53
N CYS A 726 20.93 -13.03 34.87
CA CYS A 726 21.61 -14.18 35.43
C CYS A 726 23.13 -14.12 35.16
N ILE A 727 23.56 -13.43 34.11
CA ILE A 727 24.98 -13.17 33.84
C ILE A 727 25.38 -11.87 34.52
N ASP A 728 26.54 -11.88 35.19
CA ASP A 728 27.08 -10.67 35.80
C ASP A 728 27.62 -9.78 34.69
N GLN A 729 27.01 -8.61 34.49
CA GLN A 729 27.38 -7.74 33.37
C GLN A 729 28.62 -6.90 33.68
N GLU A 730 29.01 -6.79 34.96
CA GLU A 730 30.11 -5.96 35.45
C GLU A 730 31.39 -6.79 35.68
N ASP A 731 31.27 -8.08 36.01
CA ASP A 731 32.40 -9.01 36.16
C ASP A 731 32.81 -9.62 34.81
N GLY A 732 33.86 -9.04 34.18
CA GLY A 732 34.39 -9.46 32.89
C GLY A 732 34.72 -10.97 32.79
N PRO A 733 35.52 -11.54 33.70
CA PRO A 733 35.81 -12.97 33.76
C PRO A 733 34.55 -13.86 33.90
N ALA A 734 33.65 -13.55 34.84
CA ALA A 734 32.44 -14.36 35.04
C ALA A 734 31.48 -14.28 33.84
N LYS A 735 31.38 -13.10 33.22
CA LYS A 735 30.64 -12.88 31.98
C LYS A 735 31.19 -13.73 30.84
N ALA A 736 32.51 -13.71 30.62
CA ALA A 736 33.16 -14.50 29.60
C ALA A 736 32.93 -16.00 29.81
N GLN A 737 33.00 -16.48 31.07
CA GLN A 737 32.74 -17.86 31.42
C GLN A 737 31.28 -18.31 31.15
N GLN A 738 30.29 -17.43 31.41
CA GLN A 738 28.88 -17.73 31.11
C GLN A 738 28.61 -17.70 29.60
N ILE A 739 29.15 -16.70 28.88
CA ILE A 739 29.04 -16.62 27.41
C ILE A 739 29.63 -17.88 26.76
N ALA A 740 30.78 -18.34 27.25
CA ALA A 740 31.42 -19.57 26.80
C ALA A 740 30.63 -20.84 27.15
N GLN A 741 29.56 -20.79 27.95
CA GLN A 741 28.70 -21.93 28.26
C GLN A 741 27.26 -21.76 27.73
N MET A 742 27.02 -20.78 26.86
CA MET A 742 25.68 -20.47 26.35
C MET A 742 25.01 -21.65 25.63
N ASP A 743 25.81 -22.46 24.97
CA ASP A 743 25.38 -23.69 24.32
C ASP A 743 24.81 -24.70 25.31
N LYS A 744 25.47 -24.89 26.45
CA LYS A 744 25.02 -25.76 27.53
C LYS A 744 23.78 -25.21 28.21
N ILE A 745 23.72 -23.90 28.43
CA ILE A 745 22.58 -23.24 29.07
C ILE A 745 21.28 -23.46 28.29
N TYR A 746 21.26 -23.18 26.98
CA TYR A 746 20.04 -23.37 26.17
C TYR A 746 19.74 -24.84 25.87
N SER A 747 20.76 -25.68 25.67
CA SER A 747 20.54 -27.11 25.42
C SER A 747 20.04 -27.85 26.66
N PHE A 748 20.42 -27.45 27.88
CA PHE A 748 19.95 -28.08 29.13
C PHE A 748 18.67 -27.50 29.68
N ALA A 749 18.25 -26.30 29.22
CA ALA A 749 16.94 -25.74 29.55
C ALA A 749 15.83 -26.76 29.23
N HIS A 750 14.83 -26.85 30.11
CA HIS A 750 13.70 -27.77 29.91
C HIS A 750 12.76 -27.29 28.80
N LEU A 751 12.71 -25.97 28.62
CA LEU A 751 11.95 -25.23 27.62
C LEU A 751 12.63 -23.87 27.46
N THR A 752 12.64 -23.35 26.24
CA THR A 752 13.02 -21.97 25.96
C THR A 752 11.79 -21.20 25.51
N ILE A 753 11.45 -20.12 26.21
CA ILE A 753 10.43 -19.17 25.79
C ILE A 753 11.10 -18.23 24.77
N ILE A 754 10.50 -18.11 23.58
CA ILE A 754 10.95 -17.20 22.53
C ILE A 754 9.93 -16.07 22.42
N ALA A 755 10.35 -14.87 22.79
CA ALA A 755 9.59 -13.64 22.59
C ALA A 755 9.84 -13.12 21.17
N ALA A 756 9.06 -13.60 20.20
CA ALA A 756 9.13 -13.15 18.81
C ALA A 756 8.22 -11.93 18.54
N ALA A 757 7.32 -11.60 19.48
CA ALA A 757 6.49 -10.42 19.44
C ALA A 757 7.25 -9.18 19.96
N GLY A 758 7.06 -8.05 19.30
CA GLY A 758 7.69 -6.78 19.69
C GLY A 758 9.14 -6.59 19.24
N THR A 759 9.68 -5.41 19.53
CA THR A 759 11.02 -4.97 19.11
C THR A 759 12.05 -4.90 20.23
N ASP A 760 11.60 -4.97 21.50
CA ASP A 760 12.44 -4.83 22.70
C ASP A 760 11.80 -5.45 23.95
N SER A 761 12.50 -5.34 25.09
CA SER A 761 12.14 -5.97 26.35
C SER A 761 10.93 -5.36 27.06
N SER A 762 10.50 -4.16 26.65
CA SER A 762 9.30 -3.50 27.20
C SER A 762 8.00 -4.05 26.62
N TYR A 763 8.07 -4.84 25.54
CA TYR A 763 6.88 -5.29 24.85
C TYR A 763 6.05 -6.30 25.66
N GLY A 764 6.67 -7.22 26.40
CA GLY A 764 5.93 -8.29 27.09
C GLY A 764 5.58 -9.47 26.18
N LEU A 765 4.96 -10.52 26.75
CA LEU A 765 4.48 -11.68 26.00
C LEU A 765 2.96 -11.54 25.75
N PRO A 766 2.50 -11.50 24.48
CA PRO A 766 1.08 -11.33 24.18
C PRO A 766 0.20 -12.42 24.80
N GLY A 767 -0.90 -12.01 25.45
CA GLY A 767 -1.80 -12.93 26.16
C GLY A 767 -1.33 -13.38 27.56
N VAL A 768 -0.27 -12.77 28.10
CA VAL A 768 0.26 -13.00 29.45
C VAL A 768 0.07 -11.73 30.32
N GLY A 769 0.07 -11.89 31.65
CA GLY A 769 -0.09 -10.78 32.61
C GLY A 769 -1.52 -10.50 33.05
N ASP A 770 -1.71 -9.51 33.92
CA ASP A 770 -3.00 -9.06 34.46
C ASP A 770 -3.28 -7.56 34.18
N GLY A 771 -4.56 -7.17 34.28
CA GLY A 771 -5.00 -5.77 34.25
C GLY A 771 -4.49 -4.96 33.05
N ARG A 772 -3.82 -3.83 33.34
CA ARG A 772 -3.34 -2.82 32.37
C ARG A 772 -2.06 -3.22 31.62
N ARG A 773 -1.26 -4.19 32.12
CA ARG A 773 -0.02 -4.64 31.47
C ARG A 773 -0.24 -5.68 30.37
N ARG A 774 -1.40 -6.35 30.39
CA ARG A 774 -1.74 -7.42 29.44
C ARG A 774 -1.90 -6.87 28.02
N ARG A 775 -1.00 -7.25 27.13
CA ARG A 775 -1.18 -7.01 25.68
C ARG A 775 -2.19 -7.98 25.09
N ARG A 776 -3.24 -7.43 24.47
CA ARG A 776 -4.26 -8.20 23.77
C ARG A 776 -3.74 -8.66 22.42
N ARG A 777 -4.04 -9.90 22.09
CA ARG A 777 -3.75 -10.46 20.77
C ARG A 777 -4.87 -10.10 19.79
N PRO A 778 -4.59 -10.02 18.48
CA PRO A 778 -5.62 -9.91 17.47
C PRO A 778 -6.70 -10.95 17.70
N ARG A 779 -7.96 -10.52 17.68
CA ARG A 779 -9.08 -11.46 17.72
C ARG A 779 -9.11 -12.18 16.38
N GLN A 780 -9.30 -13.50 16.41
CA GLN A 780 -9.63 -14.22 15.19
C GLN A 780 -10.98 -13.71 14.69
N ASP A 781 -11.02 -13.26 13.44
CA ASP A 781 -12.28 -12.87 12.83
C ASP A 781 -13.17 -14.11 12.63
N LYS A 782 -14.38 -13.99 13.15
CA LYS A 782 -15.47 -14.96 12.99
C LYS A 782 -16.64 -14.23 12.36
N ILE A 783 -17.06 -14.67 11.18
CA ILE A 783 -18.20 -14.10 10.46
C ILE A 783 -19.25 -15.17 10.32
N ILE A 784 -20.43 -14.94 10.90
CA ILE A 784 -21.59 -15.83 10.78
C ILE A 784 -22.37 -15.44 9.52
N LEU A 785 -22.63 -16.42 8.66
CA LEU A 785 -23.35 -16.33 7.40
C LEU A 785 -24.45 -17.40 7.39
N GLY A 786 -25.52 -17.17 8.16
CA GLY A 786 -26.57 -18.17 8.38
C GLY A 786 -26.04 -19.38 9.15
N GLU A 787 -26.16 -20.58 8.58
CA GLU A 787 -25.74 -21.85 9.18
C GLU A 787 -24.23 -22.13 9.09
N VAL A 788 -23.47 -21.24 8.43
CA VAL A 788 -22.02 -21.39 8.24
C VAL A 788 -21.30 -20.18 8.83
N ALA A 789 -20.12 -20.40 9.39
CA ALA A 789 -19.23 -19.33 9.79
C ALA A 789 -17.87 -19.42 9.09
N LEU A 790 -17.33 -18.27 8.71
CA LEU A 790 -15.94 -18.11 8.30
C LEU A 790 -15.10 -17.81 9.54
N VAL A 791 -14.16 -18.69 9.86
CA VAL A 791 -13.24 -18.56 10.99
C VAL A 791 -11.83 -18.38 10.46
N GLN A 792 -11.21 -17.27 10.83
CA GLN A 792 -9.83 -16.97 10.45
C GLN A 792 -8.83 -17.93 11.11
N ILE A 793 -7.94 -18.49 10.32
CA ILE A 793 -6.73 -19.18 10.75
C ILE A 793 -5.55 -18.27 10.40
N PHE A 794 -4.77 -17.90 11.40
CA PHE A 794 -3.64 -16.99 11.22
C PHE A 794 -2.54 -17.60 10.35
N PRO A 795 -1.70 -16.75 9.72
CA PRO A 795 -0.51 -17.20 9.02
C PRO A 795 0.34 -18.14 9.88
N HIS A 796 1.02 -19.06 9.22
CA HIS A 796 1.89 -20.00 9.91
C HIS A 796 2.99 -19.27 10.68
N VAL A 797 3.25 -19.67 11.93
CA VAL A 797 4.19 -18.97 12.82
C VAL A 797 5.61 -18.88 12.24
N SER A 798 6.02 -19.77 11.33
CA SER A 798 7.32 -19.64 10.66
C SER A 798 7.46 -18.33 9.86
N HIS A 799 6.37 -17.84 9.26
CA HIS A 799 6.37 -16.61 8.49
C HIS A 799 6.42 -15.39 9.42
N THR A 800 5.54 -15.31 10.41
CA THR A 800 5.56 -14.22 11.40
C THR A 800 6.89 -14.17 12.16
N LEU A 801 7.45 -15.33 12.50
CA LEU A 801 8.77 -15.43 13.13
C LEU A 801 9.88 -14.91 12.21
N SER A 802 9.85 -15.21 10.91
CA SER A 802 10.86 -14.73 9.96
C SER A 802 10.90 -13.21 9.81
N GLN A 803 9.78 -12.54 10.04
CA GLN A 803 9.64 -11.09 10.01
C GLN A 803 9.91 -10.43 11.36
N SER A 804 10.06 -11.21 12.43
CA SER A 804 10.24 -10.68 13.78
C SER A 804 11.63 -10.07 13.99
N ARG A 805 11.71 -9.04 14.85
CA ARG A 805 12.99 -8.47 15.30
C ARG A 805 13.88 -9.51 15.99
N TRP A 806 13.27 -10.50 16.64
CA TRP A 806 13.99 -11.62 17.24
C TRP A 806 14.79 -12.40 16.19
N ALA A 807 14.20 -12.69 15.03
CA ALA A 807 14.85 -13.46 13.97
C ALA A 807 15.95 -12.68 13.25
N THR A 808 16.00 -11.36 13.37
CA THR A 808 17.10 -10.55 12.81
C THR A 808 18.33 -10.48 13.70
N ARG A 809 18.32 -10.98 14.95
CA ARG A 809 19.50 -10.89 15.85
C ARG A 809 20.40 -12.12 15.76
N GLY A 810 21.72 -11.91 15.68
CA GLY A 810 22.69 -13.01 15.59
C GLY A 810 22.67 -13.94 16.80
N TRP A 811 22.71 -13.39 18.02
CA TRP A 811 22.71 -14.18 19.27
C TRP A 811 21.51 -15.12 19.37
N THR A 812 20.31 -14.66 18.98
CA THR A 812 19.08 -15.46 19.05
C THR A 812 19.11 -16.70 18.14
N TYR A 813 20.05 -16.76 17.18
CA TYR A 813 20.22 -17.93 16.30
C TYR A 813 20.59 -19.16 17.12
N GLN A 814 21.62 -19.07 17.97
CA GLN A 814 22.03 -20.20 18.80
C GLN A 814 21.04 -20.48 19.94
N GLU A 815 20.41 -19.45 20.51
CA GLU A 815 19.36 -19.59 21.54
C GLU A 815 18.20 -20.41 21.02
N GLY A 816 17.74 -20.08 19.80
CA GLY A 816 16.78 -20.87 19.05
C GLY A 816 17.34 -22.27 18.77
N TYR A 817 18.42 -22.38 17.99
CA TYR A 817 18.92 -23.66 17.46
C TYR A 817 19.22 -24.72 18.52
N LEU A 818 19.85 -24.35 19.63
CA LEU A 818 20.30 -25.31 20.65
C LEU A 818 19.18 -25.74 21.60
N SER A 819 18.07 -25.01 21.64
CA SER A 819 16.93 -25.31 22.50
C SER A 819 16.11 -26.50 22.01
N ARG A 820 16.06 -27.61 22.76
CA ARG A 820 15.32 -28.83 22.34
C ARG A 820 13.79 -28.67 22.31
N ARG A 821 13.26 -27.71 23.09
CA ARG A 821 11.85 -27.36 23.18
C ARG A 821 11.73 -25.85 23.24
N ARG A 822 10.82 -25.30 22.45
CA ARG A 822 10.63 -23.86 22.26
C ARG A 822 9.15 -23.54 22.36
N LEU A 823 8.82 -22.50 23.11
CA LEU A 823 7.48 -21.92 23.15
C LEU A 823 7.58 -20.50 22.58
N ILE A 824 7.10 -20.33 21.36
CA ILE A 824 7.24 -19.12 20.56
C ILE A 824 5.98 -18.28 20.72
N PHE A 825 6.14 -17.05 21.19
CA PHE A 825 5.08 -16.05 21.29
C PHE A 825 5.21 -15.08 20.12
N THR A 826 4.22 -15.04 19.24
CA THR A 826 4.06 -13.97 18.24
C THR A 826 2.89 -13.06 18.64
N ASP A 827 2.71 -11.94 17.93
CA ASP A 827 1.57 -11.05 18.16
C ASP A 827 0.22 -11.75 17.97
N GLY A 828 0.15 -12.69 17.02
CA GLY A 828 -1.08 -13.40 16.69
C GLY A 828 -1.34 -14.64 17.55
N GLN A 829 -0.32 -15.48 17.79
CA GLN A 829 -0.55 -16.80 18.39
C GLN A 829 0.71 -17.37 19.08
N VAL A 830 0.50 -18.41 19.91
CA VAL A 830 1.58 -19.20 20.50
C VAL A 830 1.83 -20.48 19.70
N ALA A 831 3.09 -20.83 19.52
CA ALA A 831 3.51 -22.10 18.94
C ALA A 831 4.46 -22.87 19.85
N TYR A 832 4.30 -24.19 19.91
CA TYR A 832 5.25 -25.08 20.56
C TYR A 832 6.03 -25.87 19.51
N LEU A 833 7.35 -25.77 19.56
CA LEU A 833 8.26 -26.46 18.65
C LEU A 833 9.25 -27.31 19.44
N CYS A 834 9.38 -28.58 19.09
CA CYS A 834 10.46 -29.46 19.57
C CYS A 834 11.17 -30.11 18.38
N ASN A 835 12.24 -30.85 18.63
CA ASN A 835 13.05 -31.49 17.58
C ASN A 835 12.30 -32.55 16.73
N THR A 836 11.03 -32.85 17.02
CA THR A 836 10.25 -33.87 16.28
C THR A 836 8.83 -33.41 15.91
N MET A 837 8.35 -32.29 16.44
CA MET A 837 6.97 -31.83 16.25
C MET A 837 6.84 -30.32 16.42
N HIS A 838 5.94 -29.70 15.65
CA HIS A 838 5.44 -28.35 15.89
C HIS A 838 3.93 -28.36 16.17
N CYS A 839 3.44 -27.37 16.93
CA CYS A 839 2.04 -27.22 17.30
C CYS A 839 1.68 -25.75 17.31
N LEU A 840 0.56 -25.37 16.68
CA LEU A 840 0.07 -24.01 16.65
C LEU A 840 -1.22 -23.89 17.48
N GLU A 841 -1.39 -22.75 18.14
CA GLU A 841 -2.56 -22.46 18.97
C GLU A 841 -3.85 -22.42 18.16
N THR A 842 -3.84 -21.76 16.99
CA THR A 842 -5.03 -21.57 16.13
C THR A 842 -5.44 -22.81 15.33
N ILE A 843 -4.76 -23.95 15.52
CA ILE A 843 -5.00 -25.19 14.77
C ILE A 843 -5.23 -26.37 15.71
N LYS A 844 -6.31 -27.08 15.48
CA LYS A 844 -6.59 -28.38 16.08
C LYS A 844 -6.15 -29.50 15.14
N LYS A 845 -5.30 -30.40 15.66
CA LYS A 845 -4.85 -31.63 15.01
C LYS A 845 -4.68 -32.72 16.08
N PRO A 846 -5.22 -33.94 15.89
CA PRO A 846 -4.99 -35.09 16.77
C PRO A 846 -3.50 -35.40 16.96
N MET A 847 -3.08 -35.72 18.19
CA MET A 847 -1.66 -36.00 18.51
C MET A 847 -1.09 -37.20 17.72
N ALA A 848 -1.94 -38.15 17.33
CA ALA A 848 -1.55 -39.30 16.51
C ALA A 848 -1.03 -38.91 15.12
N LEU A 849 -1.58 -37.83 14.53
CA LEU A 849 -1.19 -37.32 13.21
C LEU A 849 0.07 -36.45 13.24
N LYS A 850 0.52 -36.01 14.42
CA LYS A 850 1.69 -35.14 14.58
C LYS A 850 3.04 -35.87 14.56
N ARG A 851 3.06 -37.19 14.36
CA ARG A 851 4.19 -38.08 14.66
C ARG A 851 5.29 -38.14 13.58
N THR A 852 5.14 -37.48 12.42
CA THR A 852 6.04 -37.65 11.27
C THR A 852 6.14 -36.42 10.33
N GLU A 853 6.03 -35.19 10.84
CA GLU A 853 6.05 -33.99 9.97
C GLU A 853 7.48 -33.51 9.60
N ILE A 854 8.54 -33.80 10.37
CA ILE A 854 9.91 -33.27 10.12
C ILE A 854 10.74 -34.11 9.12
N ARG A 855 10.13 -34.69 8.09
CA ARG A 855 10.88 -35.50 7.08
C ARG A 855 11.01 -34.86 5.71
N THR A 856 10.56 -33.62 5.53
CA THR A 856 10.74 -32.91 4.25
C THR A 856 11.72 -31.75 4.39
N ALA A 857 12.74 -31.74 3.52
CA ALA A 857 13.77 -30.72 3.39
C ALA A 857 13.27 -29.28 3.06
N ASN A 858 11.95 -29.06 3.05
CA ASN A 858 11.28 -27.79 2.70
C ASN A 858 10.41 -27.22 3.84
N ASP A 859 10.62 -27.64 5.10
CA ASP A 859 9.84 -27.08 6.22
C ASP A 859 10.25 -25.62 6.48
N SER A 860 9.27 -24.72 6.48
CA SER A 860 9.44 -23.26 6.59
C SER A 860 10.10 -22.83 7.90
N PHE A 861 10.01 -23.64 8.96
CA PHE A 861 10.77 -23.40 10.19
C PHE A 861 12.27 -23.66 10.02
N LEU A 862 12.69 -24.60 9.17
CA LEU A 862 14.10 -24.96 8.98
C LEU A 862 14.94 -23.81 8.39
N LYS A 863 14.31 -22.81 7.79
CA LYS A 863 14.97 -21.58 7.34
C LYS A 863 15.42 -20.67 8.50
N PHE A 864 14.73 -20.71 9.66
CA PHE A 864 14.88 -19.71 10.73
C PHE A 864 15.19 -20.29 12.12
N ILE A 865 14.54 -21.42 12.46
CA ILE A 865 14.81 -22.20 13.66
C ILE A 865 14.80 -23.67 13.25
N PRO A 866 15.96 -24.23 12.93
CA PRO A 866 16.10 -25.64 12.60
C PRO A 866 15.64 -26.52 13.78
N SER A 867 14.66 -27.38 13.54
CA SER A 867 14.46 -28.58 14.37
C SER A 867 15.53 -29.58 13.97
N GLU A 868 16.36 -29.98 14.93
CA GLU A 868 17.48 -30.91 14.77
C GLU A 868 17.23 -31.96 13.66
N PRO A 869 17.91 -31.87 12.50
CA PRO A 869 17.88 -32.94 11.52
C PRO A 869 18.50 -34.13 12.23
N SER A 870 17.68 -35.16 12.45
CA SER A 870 18.03 -36.41 13.10
C SER A 870 19.54 -36.66 13.09
N PHE A 871 20.16 -36.63 14.28
CA PHE A 871 21.55 -37.05 14.58
C PHE A 871 21.90 -38.47 14.06
N ARG A 872 21.00 -39.11 13.32
CA ARG A 872 21.10 -40.43 12.68
C ARG A 872 21.19 -40.39 11.15
N LEU A 873 21.15 -39.24 10.49
CA LEU A 873 21.43 -39.15 9.05
C LEU A 873 22.94 -39.02 8.81
N ARG A 874 23.46 -39.91 7.97
CA ARG A 874 24.89 -40.12 7.68
C ARG A 874 25.65 -38.80 7.48
N ASN A 875 26.83 -38.69 8.11
CA ASN A 875 27.80 -37.56 8.19
C ASN A 875 28.05 -36.69 6.93
N LEU A 876 27.58 -37.04 5.74
CA LEU A 876 27.75 -36.25 4.53
C LEU A 876 26.66 -35.18 4.33
N HIS A 877 25.41 -35.44 4.75
CA HIS A 877 24.30 -34.49 4.53
C HIS A 877 24.27 -33.37 5.57
N LEU A 878 24.75 -33.62 6.79
CA LEU A 878 24.85 -32.62 7.87
C LEU A 878 25.82 -31.48 7.52
N TRP A 879 26.89 -31.80 6.78
CA TRP A 879 27.89 -30.82 6.33
C TRP A 879 27.33 -29.84 5.31
N GLU A 880 26.64 -30.37 4.28
CA GLU A 880 26.02 -29.53 3.25
C GLU A 880 24.86 -28.71 3.83
N GLU A 881 24.03 -29.31 4.69
CA GLU A 881 22.96 -28.59 5.38
C GLU A 881 23.50 -27.44 6.26
N PHE A 882 24.61 -27.66 6.95
CA PHE A 882 25.22 -26.61 7.78
C PHE A 882 25.76 -25.44 6.95
N LYS A 883 26.48 -25.72 5.87
CA LYS A 883 27.01 -24.66 4.99
C LYS A 883 25.90 -23.88 4.30
N GLU A 884 24.93 -24.58 3.71
CA GLU A 884 23.89 -23.96 2.87
C GLU A 884 22.79 -23.27 3.69
N LYS A 885 22.56 -23.68 4.94
CA LYS A 885 21.45 -23.15 5.75
C LYS A 885 21.88 -22.45 7.04
N HIS A 886 22.88 -22.95 7.75
CA HIS A 886 23.22 -22.42 9.08
C HIS A 886 24.12 -21.19 9.01
N ILE A 887 25.14 -21.20 8.14
CA ILE A 887 25.99 -20.02 7.97
C ILE A 887 25.20 -18.90 7.28
N VAL A 888 24.53 -19.20 6.16
CA VAL A 888 23.65 -18.27 5.44
C VAL A 888 22.59 -17.67 6.38
N GLY A 889 21.84 -18.52 7.09
CA GLY A 889 20.78 -18.06 8.00
C GLY A 889 21.26 -17.28 9.23
N PHE A 890 22.55 -17.39 9.60
CA PHE A 890 23.16 -16.60 10.65
C PHE A 890 23.74 -15.28 10.13
N THR A 891 24.43 -15.28 8.99
CA THR A 891 25.07 -14.09 8.42
C THR A 891 24.06 -13.06 7.91
N MET A 892 22.84 -13.50 7.58
CA MET A 892 21.67 -12.63 7.35
C MET A 892 21.24 -11.82 8.59
N ARG A 893 21.76 -12.11 9.79
CA ARG A 893 21.33 -11.47 11.03
C ARG A 893 22.25 -10.32 11.47
N ASP A 894 21.64 -9.34 12.12
CA ASP A 894 22.26 -8.20 12.76
C ASP A 894 22.97 -8.59 14.06
N LEU A 895 24.14 -7.98 14.27
CA LEU A 895 24.87 -8.04 15.54
C LEU A 895 24.94 -6.63 16.12
N THR A 896 24.59 -6.49 17.41
CA THR A 896 24.71 -5.22 18.12
C THR A 896 26.18 -4.82 18.33
N GLN A 897 27.03 -5.79 18.67
CA GLN A 897 28.48 -5.63 18.70
C GLN A 897 29.11 -6.49 17.61
N ALA A 898 29.83 -5.87 16.69
CA ALA A 898 30.46 -6.56 15.58
C ALA A 898 31.45 -7.64 16.04
N SER A 899 32.08 -7.48 17.21
CA SER A 899 33.00 -8.44 17.86
C SER A 899 32.34 -9.76 18.27
N ASP A 900 31.01 -9.83 18.33
CA ASP A 900 30.30 -11.05 18.74
C ASP A 900 30.11 -12.05 17.59
N SER A 901 30.56 -11.74 16.38
CA SER A 901 30.30 -12.52 15.16
C SER A 901 30.55 -14.03 15.28
N ILE A 902 31.64 -14.42 15.95
CA ILE A 902 31.94 -15.83 16.20
C ILE A 902 31.22 -16.32 17.47
N ASN A 903 31.26 -15.56 18.56
CA ASN A 903 30.68 -15.97 19.85
C ASN A 903 29.17 -16.24 19.78
N ALA A 904 28.45 -15.48 18.93
CA ALA A 904 27.02 -15.62 18.73
C ALA A 904 26.58 -16.90 17.98
N ILE A 905 27.52 -17.61 17.34
CA ILE A 905 27.28 -18.92 16.68
C ILE A 905 28.14 -20.05 17.26
N LEU A 906 29.09 -19.75 18.16
CA LEU A 906 30.09 -20.69 18.69
C LEU A 906 29.48 -21.97 19.25
N GLY A 907 28.34 -21.88 19.92
CA GLY A 907 27.64 -23.04 20.47
C GLY A 907 27.22 -24.06 19.42
N ILE A 908 26.90 -23.59 18.22
CA ILE A 908 26.54 -24.47 17.09
C ILE A 908 27.78 -25.18 16.57
N PHE A 909 28.91 -24.47 16.42
CA PHE A 909 30.17 -25.11 16.03
C PHE A 909 30.57 -26.23 17.00
N ARG A 910 30.47 -25.98 18.32
CA ARG A 910 30.75 -26.99 19.36
C ARG A 910 29.83 -28.20 19.26
N SER A 911 28.55 -27.99 18.95
CA SER A 911 27.59 -29.09 18.77
C SER A 911 27.95 -30.04 17.61
N LEU A 912 28.76 -29.56 16.64
CA LEU A 912 29.17 -30.30 15.45
C LEU A 912 30.53 -31.01 15.58
N GLU A 913 31.29 -30.75 16.66
CA GLU A 913 32.58 -31.37 16.92
C GLU A 913 32.48 -32.90 16.97
N GLY A 914 31.42 -33.41 17.59
CA GLY A 914 31.12 -34.84 17.66
C GLY A 914 30.96 -35.49 16.28
N SER A 915 30.49 -34.73 15.29
CA SER A 915 30.36 -35.14 13.89
C SER A 915 31.65 -34.98 13.07
N GLY A 916 32.73 -34.49 13.69
CA GLY A 916 34.02 -34.33 13.07
C GLY A 916 34.21 -33.03 12.32
N ILE A 917 33.51 -31.96 12.73
CA ILE A 917 33.59 -30.61 12.18
C ILE A 917 34.11 -29.67 13.25
N LEU A 918 35.19 -28.94 12.95
CA LEU A 918 35.74 -27.86 13.77
C LEU A 918 35.60 -26.54 13.00
N HIS A 919 35.97 -25.41 13.59
CA HIS A 919 36.02 -24.14 12.88
C HIS A 919 37.33 -23.40 13.16
N PHE A 920 37.77 -22.57 12.21
CA PHE A 920 38.94 -21.70 12.32
C PHE A 920 38.54 -20.27 11.98
N HIS A 921 38.54 -19.37 12.98
CA HIS A 921 37.96 -18.02 12.90
C HIS A 921 36.56 -17.96 12.26
N GLY A 922 35.74 -19.00 12.45
CA GLY A 922 34.38 -19.10 11.88
C GLY A 922 34.30 -19.89 10.57
N ILE A 923 35.43 -20.15 9.90
CA ILE A 923 35.46 -21.03 8.72
C ILE A 923 35.31 -22.49 9.17
N PRO A 924 34.24 -23.20 8.79
CA PRO A 924 34.04 -24.58 9.21
C PRO A 924 34.99 -25.52 8.44
N LEU A 925 35.48 -26.57 9.11
CA LEU A 925 36.44 -27.53 8.59
C LEU A 925 36.11 -28.95 9.07
N ARG A 926 35.94 -29.88 8.14
CA ARG A 926 35.71 -31.30 8.46
C ARG A 926 37.03 -32.04 8.62
N TYR A 927 37.18 -32.93 9.61
CA TYR A 927 38.43 -33.70 9.84
C TYR A 927 38.29 -35.23 9.63
N LYS A 928 37.13 -35.84 9.92
CA LYS A 928 37.03 -37.30 10.18
C LYS A 928 37.05 -38.31 9.01
N THR A 929 37.22 -37.95 7.72
CA THR A 929 36.96 -38.95 6.63
C THR A 929 37.86 -38.96 5.38
N ASP A 930 39.04 -38.33 5.32
CA ASP A 930 39.91 -38.56 4.13
C ASP A 930 41.40 -38.21 4.34
N ARG A 931 42.31 -38.90 3.66
CA ARG A 931 43.78 -38.78 3.75
C ARG A 931 44.38 -37.50 3.13
N ARG A 932 43.56 -36.53 2.70
CA ARG A 932 43.98 -35.29 2.04
C ARG A 932 43.68 -34.09 2.95
N ARG A 933 44.69 -33.62 3.71
CA ARG A 933 44.53 -32.94 5.01
C ARG A 933 44.62 -31.39 5.00
N GLY A 934 45.49 -30.72 4.23
CA GLY A 934 45.56 -29.23 4.17
C GLY A 934 44.64 -28.53 3.17
N ARG A 935 44.12 -29.27 2.19
CA ARG A 935 43.34 -28.76 1.04
C ARG A 935 41.95 -28.21 1.37
N ARG A 936 41.46 -28.39 2.60
CA ARG A 936 40.06 -28.09 2.97
C ARG A 936 39.83 -26.62 3.34
N LEU A 937 40.80 -25.96 3.95
CA LEU A 937 40.67 -24.55 4.33
C LEU A 937 40.59 -23.65 3.10
N ALA A 938 41.44 -23.87 2.10
CA ALA A 938 41.40 -23.08 0.86
C ALA A 938 40.07 -23.23 0.08
N CYS A 939 39.37 -24.37 0.14
CA CYS A 939 38.01 -24.50 -0.39
C CYS A 939 36.99 -23.68 0.42
N ALA A 940 37.10 -23.74 1.75
CA ALA A 940 36.17 -23.06 2.66
C ALA A 940 36.30 -21.52 2.63
N LEU A 941 37.40 -21.00 2.07
CA LEU A 941 37.58 -19.59 1.75
C LEU A 941 36.73 -19.11 0.54
N GLY A 942 36.10 -20.01 -0.22
CA GLY A 942 35.33 -19.74 -1.44
C GLY A 942 33.92 -19.16 -1.26
N TRP A 943 33.68 -18.38 -0.19
CA TRP A 943 32.38 -17.79 0.14
C TRP A 943 32.23 -16.37 -0.42
N HIS A 944 31.03 -15.91 -0.79
CA HIS A 944 30.79 -14.54 -1.31
C HIS A 944 29.47 -13.97 -0.77
N HIS A 945 29.26 -12.65 -0.86
CA HIS A 945 27.96 -12.07 -0.54
C HIS A 945 27.00 -12.04 -1.74
N GLU A 946 25.71 -11.89 -1.45
CA GLU A 946 24.63 -11.84 -2.45
C GLU A 946 24.21 -10.42 -2.86
N ALA A 947 24.43 -9.42 -2.00
CA ALA A 947 24.00 -8.03 -2.20
C ALA A 947 25.15 -7.04 -1.94
N VAL A 948 25.08 -5.84 -2.53
CA VAL A 948 26.00 -4.70 -2.31
C VAL A 948 25.77 -4.09 -0.93
N GLY A 949 26.85 -3.69 -0.23
CA GLY A 949 26.77 -2.88 1.00
C GLY A 949 27.32 -3.53 2.26
N ASN A 950 28.21 -4.52 2.13
CA ASN A 950 28.77 -5.27 3.25
C ASN A 950 29.87 -4.47 3.96
N GLU A 951 29.80 -4.39 5.29
CA GLU A 951 30.70 -3.61 6.13
C GLU A 951 31.81 -4.52 6.71
N ARG A 952 33.06 -4.09 6.55
CA ARG A 952 34.24 -4.81 7.06
C ARG A 952 34.40 -4.64 8.58
N ARG A 953 34.52 -5.74 9.31
CA ARG A 953 34.73 -5.82 10.77
C ARG A 953 36.22 -6.02 11.13
N GLY A 954 37.00 -4.95 11.20
CA GLY A 954 38.48 -4.99 11.30
C GLY A 954 39.11 -5.89 12.38
N GLN A 955 38.37 -6.29 13.41
CA GLN A 955 38.79 -7.18 14.49
C GLN A 955 38.86 -8.69 14.12
N PHE A 956 38.32 -9.08 12.97
CA PHE A 956 38.40 -10.46 12.46
C PHE A 956 39.19 -10.49 11.16
N PRO A 957 39.75 -11.64 10.76
CA PRO A 957 40.48 -11.75 9.50
C PRO A 957 39.62 -11.45 8.26
N SER A 958 40.21 -10.85 7.22
CA SER A 958 39.48 -10.52 5.98
C SER A 958 39.03 -11.76 5.19
N TRP A 959 39.69 -12.90 5.39
CA TRP A 959 39.36 -14.16 4.75
C TRP A 959 38.24 -14.95 5.44
N SER A 960 37.85 -14.55 6.65
CA SER A 960 36.71 -15.14 7.35
C SER A 960 35.42 -14.39 7.05
N TRP A 961 34.31 -15.13 6.82
CA TRP A 961 32.98 -14.52 6.73
C TRP A 961 32.63 -13.75 8.01
N ALA A 962 33.21 -14.12 9.16
CA ALA A 962 32.98 -13.43 10.42
C ALA A 962 33.48 -11.98 10.39
N GLY A 963 34.44 -11.68 9.52
CA GLY A 963 34.98 -10.34 9.29
C GLY A 963 34.11 -9.41 8.47
N TRP A 964 32.90 -9.82 8.07
CA TRP A 964 32.04 -9.03 7.19
C TRP A 964 30.59 -9.08 7.64
N LYS A 965 29.89 -7.94 7.52
CA LYS A 965 28.45 -7.83 7.76
C LYS A 965 27.69 -8.08 6.46
N GLY A 966 26.66 -8.91 6.50
CA GLY A 966 25.77 -9.18 5.37
C GLY A 966 25.72 -10.67 5.03
N ASP A 967 24.72 -11.05 4.24
CA ASP A 967 24.49 -12.43 3.84
C ASP A 967 25.70 -13.00 3.07
N VAL A 968 26.05 -14.25 3.36
CA VAL A 968 27.21 -14.94 2.78
C VAL A 968 26.79 -16.34 2.33
N ARG A 969 27.11 -16.66 1.07
CA ARG A 969 27.00 -18.01 0.52
C ARG A 969 28.35 -18.69 0.43
N ILE A 970 28.45 -19.90 0.98
CA ILE A 970 29.60 -20.80 0.83
C ILE A 970 29.33 -21.72 -0.37
N ASN A 971 30.23 -21.76 -1.35
CA ASN A 971 30.07 -22.65 -2.51
C ASN A 971 31.11 -23.77 -2.44
N GLU A 972 30.67 -25.02 -2.28
CA GLU A 972 31.56 -26.18 -2.33
C GLU A 972 30.81 -27.46 -2.75
N PRO A 973 30.83 -27.83 -4.03
CA PRO A 973 31.06 -29.27 -4.25
C PRO A 973 32.27 -29.57 -5.13
N ASP A 974 32.72 -28.61 -5.96
CA ASP A 974 33.49 -28.98 -7.13
C ASP A 974 34.96 -28.55 -7.11
N VAL A 975 35.51 -27.97 -6.03
CA VAL A 975 36.88 -27.41 -6.02
C VAL A 975 37.92 -28.35 -5.37
N LEU A 976 38.94 -28.78 -6.12
CA LEU A 976 40.23 -29.31 -5.64
C LEU A 976 41.29 -28.21 -5.52
N VAL A 977 41.94 -28.18 -4.36
CA VAL A 977 43.14 -27.35 -4.15
C VAL A 977 44.36 -28.05 -4.78
N PRO A 978 45.21 -27.32 -5.55
CA PRO A 978 46.46 -27.84 -6.11
C PRO A 978 47.37 -28.49 -5.05
N GLU A 979 48.19 -29.47 -5.44
CA GLU A 979 49.02 -30.22 -4.47
C GLU A 979 50.14 -29.39 -3.83
N ASP A 980 50.56 -28.34 -4.54
CA ASP A 980 51.55 -27.34 -4.16
C ASP A 980 50.97 -26.18 -3.32
N CYS A 981 49.66 -26.21 -3.06
CA CYS A 981 49.02 -25.24 -2.18
C CYS A 981 49.05 -25.72 -0.73
N LEU A 982 49.95 -25.12 0.05
CA LEU A 982 50.13 -25.38 1.47
C LEU A 982 49.48 -24.27 2.28
N VAL A 983 48.85 -24.61 3.40
CA VAL A 983 48.26 -23.65 4.32
C VAL A 983 48.87 -23.84 5.70
N ALA A 984 49.51 -22.80 6.20
CA ALA A 984 50.01 -22.70 7.56
C ALA A 984 49.45 -21.42 8.18
N PHE A 985 49.27 -21.39 9.49
CA PHE A 985 49.02 -20.15 10.20
C PHE A 985 50.29 -19.74 10.94
N LEU A 986 50.48 -18.43 11.03
CA LEU A 986 51.57 -17.85 11.80
C LEU A 986 51.12 -17.75 13.26
N ASP A 987 51.96 -18.11 14.20
CA ASP A 987 51.73 -17.80 15.61
C ASP A 987 52.32 -16.41 15.90
N ASP A 988 51.48 -15.44 16.27
CA ASP A 988 51.91 -14.07 16.56
C ASP A 988 52.82 -13.99 17.80
N VAL A 989 52.73 -14.97 18.71
CA VAL A 989 53.50 -14.99 19.96
C VAL A 989 54.87 -15.64 19.75
N THR A 990 54.92 -16.75 19.01
CA THR A 990 56.17 -17.51 18.81
C THR A 990 56.87 -17.22 17.47
N GLY A 991 56.19 -16.56 16.53
CA GLY A 991 56.64 -16.34 15.15
C GLY A 991 56.77 -17.65 14.35
N ARG A 992 56.33 -18.79 14.90
CA ARG A 992 56.45 -20.10 14.26
C ARG A 992 55.28 -20.35 13.33
N LEU A 993 55.58 -21.01 12.22
CA LEU A 993 54.58 -21.52 11.29
C LEU A 993 54.10 -22.88 11.74
N THR A 994 52.79 -23.03 11.89
CA THR A 994 52.15 -24.31 12.16
C THR A 994 51.32 -24.67 10.95
N TYR A 995 51.58 -25.84 10.36
CA TYR A 995 50.79 -26.34 9.25
C TYR A 995 49.41 -26.77 9.75
N LEU A 996 48.39 -26.58 8.91
CA LEU A 996 47.00 -26.88 9.28
C LEU A 996 46.86 -28.34 9.75
N GLU A 997 47.61 -29.26 9.14
CA GLU A 997 47.66 -30.68 9.50
C GLU A 997 48.16 -30.92 10.93
N ASP A 998 49.26 -30.29 11.31
CA ASP A 998 49.88 -30.46 12.63
C ASP A 998 48.98 -29.90 13.73
N TRP A 999 48.29 -28.80 13.45
CA TRP A 999 47.29 -28.24 14.35
C TRP A 999 46.09 -29.16 14.56
N PHE A 1000 45.53 -29.72 13.48
CA PHE A 1000 44.43 -30.66 13.59
C PHE A 1000 44.82 -31.93 14.32
N GLU A 1001 46.02 -32.47 14.06
CA GLU A 1001 46.51 -33.64 14.77
C GLU A 1001 46.72 -33.35 16.25
N SER A 1002 47.28 -32.18 16.61
CA SER A 1002 47.38 -31.71 18.00
C SER A 1002 46.00 -31.55 18.66
N ALA A 1003 45.05 -30.87 18.00
CA ALA A 1003 43.70 -30.63 18.50
C ALA A 1003 42.87 -31.92 18.67
N VAL A 1004 43.13 -32.95 17.86
CA VAL A 1004 42.40 -34.23 17.89
C VAL A 1004 43.06 -35.26 18.83
N THR A 1005 44.38 -35.21 19.01
CA THR A 1005 45.13 -36.19 19.84
C THR A 1005 45.32 -35.77 21.30
N GLY A 1006 45.06 -34.51 21.65
CA GLY A 1006 45.13 -34.03 23.03
C GLY A 1006 44.11 -34.71 23.96
N SER A 1007 44.54 -35.75 24.69
CA SER A 1007 43.78 -36.40 25.77
C SER A 1007 43.83 -35.62 27.09
N SER A 1008 43.75 -34.29 27.03
CA SER A 1008 43.72 -33.44 28.20
C SER A 1008 42.71 -32.34 27.96
N THR A 1009 41.61 -32.41 28.70
CA THR A 1009 40.59 -31.36 28.89
C THR A 1009 41.16 -30.01 29.37
N GLU A 1010 42.48 -29.83 29.40
CA GLU A 1010 43.19 -28.62 29.81
C GLU A 1010 43.66 -27.74 28.63
N ILE A 1011 43.51 -28.17 27.37
CA ILE A 1011 43.81 -27.31 26.20
C ILE A 1011 42.70 -26.27 25.93
N LEU A 1012 41.49 -26.48 26.48
CA LEU A 1012 40.35 -25.57 26.29
C LEU A 1012 39.98 -24.76 27.55
N ASP A 1013 40.62 -25.03 28.70
CA ASP A 1013 40.31 -24.40 30.00
C ASP A 1013 41.46 -23.49 30.51
N ASN A 1014 42.50 -23.22 29.71
CA ASN A 1014 43.52 -22.22 30.03
C ASN A 1014 43.44 -21.03 29.07
N ASP A 1015 43.26 -19.83 29.64
CA ASP A 1015 43.31 -18.49 29.03
C ASP A 1015 44.66 -18.14 28.34
N ALA A 1016 45.42 -19.13 27.86
CA ALA A 1016 46.80 -18.95 27.38
C ALA A 1016 47.24 -19.90 26.26
N VAL A 1017 46.32 -20.53 25.51
CA VAL A 1017 46.68 -20.96 24.14
C VAL A 1017 46.42 -19.76 23.26
N SER A 1018 47.49 -19.14 22.75
CA SER A 1018 47.38 -18.06 21.78
C SER A 1018 46.40 -18.50 20.69
N THR A 1019 45.28 -17.80 20.55
CA THR A 1019 44.53 -17.88 19.30
C THR A 1019 45.56 -17.64 18.20
N PRO A 1020 45.76 -18.57 17.27
CA PRO A 1020 46.73 -18.39 16.20
C PRO A 1020 46.47 -17.06 15.52
N ALA A 1021 47.52 -16.44 14.98
CA ALA A 1021 47.40 -15.14 14.37
C ALA A 1021 46.22 -15.15 13.38
N PRO A 1022 45.48 -14.05 13.23
CA PRO A 1022 44.52 -13.89 12.15
C PRO A 1022 45.17 -14.01 10.75
N VAL A 1023 46.50 -14.19 10.69
CA VAL A 1023 47.33 -14.29 9.51
C VAL A 1023 47.52 -15.75 9.06
N LEU A 1024 47.03 -16.07 7.85
CA LEU A 1024 47.23 -17.35 7.17
C LEU A 1024 48.35 -17.23 6.13
N ARG A 1025 49.39 -18.06 6.21
CA ARG A 1025 50.37 -18.24 5.15
C ARG A 1025 49.91 -19.32 4.18
N ILE A 1026 49.56 -18.93 2.96
CA ILE A 1026 49.10 -19.83 1.89
C ILE A 1026 50.10 -19.79 0.73
N THR A 1027 50.60 -20.95 0.30
CA THR A 1027 51.36 -21.06 -0.96
C THR A 1027 50.43 -21.51 -2.06
N GLY A 1028 50.75 -21.20 -3.32
CA GLY A 1028 50.10 -21.86 -4.44
C GLY A 1028 50.22 -21.10 -5.76
N PRO A 1029 49.62 -21.65 -6.83
CA PRO A 1029 49.49 -20.99 -8.13
C PRO A 1029 48.83 -19.62 -8.01
N THR A 1030 49.57 -18.57 -8.31
CA THR A 1030 49.09 -17.19 -8.33
C THR A 1030 49.41 -16.49 -9.64
N PHE A 1031 48.60 -15.51 -10.00
CA PHE A 1031 48.88 -14.58 -11.09
C PHE A 1031 48.45 -13.17 -10.69
N ARG A 1032 49.10 -12.15 -11.27
CA ARG A 1032 48.72 -10.75 -11.07
C ARG A 1032 47.46 -10.43 -11.85
N VAL A 1033 46.56 -9.68 -11.23
CA VAL A 1033 45.25 -9.33 -11.78
C VAL A 1033 45.15 -7.82 -11.86
N LYS A 1034 44.88 -7.29 -13.05
CA LYS A 1034 44.56 -5.87 -13.26
C LYS A 1034 43.07 -5.73 -13.55
N PHE A 1035 42.40 -4.84 -12.84
CA PHE A 1035 40.98 -4.54 -13.07
C PHE A 1035 40.85 -3.28 -13.92
N GLN A 1036 39.84 -3.27 -14.79
CA GLN A 1036 39.41 -2.04 -15.43
C GLN A 1036 38.07 -1.62 -14.81
N SER A 1037 38.06 -0.45 -14.16
CA SER A 1037 36.81 0.20 -13.78
C SER A 1037 36.27 0.89 -15.02
N PRO A 1038 35.12 0.50 -15.59
CA PRO A 1038 34.52 1.27 -16.67
C PRO A 1038 34.21 2.68 -16.12
N CYS A 1039 34.78 3.71 -16.76
CA CYS A 1039 34.48 5.09 -16.42
C CYS A 1039 33.06 5.40 -16.92
N LEU A 1040 32.05 5.10 -16.11
CA LEU A 1040 30.66 5.36 -16.40
C LEU A 1040 30.41 6.87 -16.24
N SER A 1041 30.61 7.62 -17.32
CA SER A 1041 30.11 9.00 -17.39
C SER A 1041 28.58 8.98 -17.26
N SER A 1042 28.04 9.95 -16.53
CA SER A 1042 26.66 10.01 -16.02
C SER A 1042 25.55 10.11 -17.07
N SER A 1043 25.82 9.83 -18.35
CA SER A 1043 24.86 9.93 -19.46
C SER A 1043 24.53 8.61 -20.15
N ASN A 1044 25.19 7.49 -19.84
CA ASN A 1044 24.80 6.21 -20.42
C ASN A 1044 23.83 5.44 -19.52
N ARG A 1045 22.52 5.59 -19.83
CA ARG A 1045 21.65 4.40 -19.92
C ARG A 1045 22.43 3.39 -20.78
N SER A 1046 22.74 2.16 -20.41
CA SER A 1046 22.12 1.28 -19.44
C SER A 1046 22.94 -0.02 -19.48
N LEU A 1047 23.68 -0.35 -18.41
CA LEU A 1047 24.24 -1.70 -18.25
C LEU A 1047 23.11 -2.75 -18.29
N SER A 1048 21.90 -2.37 -17.83
CA SER A 1048 20.68 -3.15 -17.98
C SER A 1048 20.26 -3.43 -19.44
N GLN A 1049 20.50 -2.53 -20.40
CA GLN A 1049 20.15 -2.72 -21.82
C GLN A 1049 21.21 -3.54 -22.55
N MET A 1050 22.50 -3.40 -22.19
CA MET A 1050 23.54 -4.30 -22.68
C MET A 1050 23.35 -5.72 -22.12
N SER A 1051 22.89 -5.84 -20.88
CA SER A 1051 22.57 -7.12 -20.22
C SER A 1051 21.38 -7.84 -20.89
N GLU A 1052 20.37 -7.08 -21.35
CA GLU A 1052 19.23 -7.61 -22.11
C GLU A 1052 19.59 -7.98 -23.56
N LEU A 1053 20.52 -7.25 -24.20
CA LEU A 1053 20.98 -7.51 -25.58
C LEU A 1053 21.92 -8.72 -25.69
N ALA A 1054 22.64 -9.07 -24.62
CA ALA A 1054 23.63 -10.16 -24.60
C ALA A 1054 23.23 -11.37 -23.71
N GLY A 1055 22.01 -11.39 -23.15
CA GLY A 1055 21.53 -12.49 -22.30
C GLY A 1055 22.24 -12.62 -20.94
N MET A 1056 22.96 -11.58 -20.50
CA MET A 1056 23.69 -11.57 -19.25
C MET A 1056 22.79 -11.01 -18.14
N SER A 1057 22.70 -11.69 -16.99
CA SER A 1057 22.06 -11.12 -15.79
C SER A 1057 23.12 -10.92 -14.72
N PHE A 1058 23.39 -9.67 -14.35
CA PHE A 1058 24.27 -9.38 -13.22
C PHE A 1058 23.56 -9.72 -11.90
N LEU A 1059 24.27 -10.36 -10.97
CA LEU A 1059 23.84 -10.37 -9.57
C LEU A 1059 23.99 -8.94 -9.04
N GLU A 1060 23.12 -8.50 -8.14
CA GLU A 1060 23.25 -7.17 -7.53
C GLU A 1060 24.49 -7.14 -6.61
N GLY A 1061 25.60 -6.55 -7.06
CA GLY A 1061 26.88 -6.63 -6.34
C GLY A 1061 27.94 -5.66 -6.85
N PRO A 1062 28.98 -5.31 -6.05
CA PRO A 1062 30.16 -4.62 -6.55
C PRO A 1062 30.98 -5.63 -7.35
N HIS A 1063 30.76 -5.62 -8.66
CA HIS A 1063 31.44 -6.48 -9.61
C HIS A 1063 32.50 -5.71 -10.37
N ALA A 1064 33.65 -6.34 -10.59
CA ALA A 1064 34.68 -5.79 -11.46
C ALA A 1064 34.87 -6.64 -12.70
N VAL A 1065 35.22 -5.95 -13.76
CA VAL A 1065 35.58 -6.56 -15.04
C VAL A 1065 37.09 -6.79 -15.05
N LEU A 1066 37.45 -8.05 -15.28
CA LEU A 1066 38.81 -8.50 -15.47
C LEU A 1066 39.05 -8.79 -16.95
N HIS A 1067 40.05 -8.14 -17.52
CA HIS A 1067 40.52 -8.41 -18.88
C HIS A 1067 41.69 -9.41 -18.83
N ILE A 1068 41.59 -10.49 -19.59
CA ILE A 1068 42.65 -11.49 -19.73
C ILE A 1068 42.99 -11.64 -21.22
N THR A 1069 44.23 -11.35 -21.64
CA THR A 1069 44.59 -11.19 -23.06
C THR A 1069 46.01 -11.64 -23.37
N GLU A 1070 46.31 -12.03 -24.62
CA GLU A 1070 47.37 -11.38 -25.44
C GLU A 1070 46.79 -10.96 -26.82
N GLU A 1071 45.48 -10.63 -26.88
CA GLU A 1071 44.60 -10.38 -28.06
C GLU A 1071 44.08 -11.69 -28.71
N ILE A 1072 42.87 -12.23 -28.58
CA ILE A 1072 41.49 -11.88 -28.17
C ILE A 1072 41.31 -11.60 -26.66
N ILE A 1073 40.36 -10.71 -26.30
CA ILE A 1073 40.13 -10.24 -24.93
C ILE A 1073 39.06 -11.09 -24.25
N SER A 1074 39.44 -11.88 -23.23
CA SER A 1074 38.47 -12.53 -22.36
C SER A 1074 38.10 -11.59 -21.21
N LEU A 1075 36.82 -11.21 -21.16
CA LEU A 1075 36.22 -10.35 -20.16
C LEU A 1075 35.53 -11.24 -19.11
N THR A 1076 36.15 -11.33 -17.94
CA THR A 1076 35.67 -12.13 -16.80
C THR A 1076 35.13 -11.22 -15.70
N TYR A 1077 34.13 -11.69 -14.94
CA TYR A 1077 33.61 -10.95 -13.79
C TYR A 1077 34.16 -11.48 -12.47
N ALA A 1078 34.59 -10.56 -11.62
CA ALA A 1078 34.94 -10.82 -10.24
C ALA A 1078 33.90 -10.21 -9.30
N TYR A 1079 33.56 -10.93 -8.24
CA TYR A 1079 32.86 -10.39 -7.08
C TYR A 1079 33.89 -9.72 -6.17
N LEU A 1080 33.67 -8.47 -5.78
CA LEU A 1080 34.53 -7.79 -4.84
C LEU A 1080 33.85 -7.72 -3.47
N ASP A 1081 34.58 -8.06 -2.41
CA ASP A 1081 34.10 -7.88 -1.04
C ASP A 1081 34.20 -6.41 -0.60
N GLU A 1082 35.11 -5.64 -1.22
CA GLU A 1082 35.40 -4.21 -0.95
C GLU A 1082 35.36 -3.37 -2.24
N ALA A 1083 34.87 -2.12 -2.18
CA ALA A 1083 34.89 -1.22 -3.32
C ALA A 1083 36.34 -0.77 -3.64
N ILE A 1084 36.84 -1.08 -4.84
CA ILE A 1084 38.13 -0.55 -5.32
C ILE A 1084 37.91 0.89 -5.77
N THR A 1085 38.05 1.84 -4.85
CA THR A 1085 37.81 3.27 -5.10
C THR A 1085 39.05 3.95 -5.71
N SER A 1086 39.29 3.80 -7.01
CA SER A 1086 39.95 4.79 -7.91
C SER A 1086 40.48 4.10 -9.17
N PRO A 1087 40.15 4.57 -10.40
CA PRO A 1087 40.75 4.07 -11.64
C PRO A 1087 42.18 4.55 -11.90
N ALA A 1088 42.70 5.51 -11.13
CA ALA A 1088 43.76 6.37 -11.66
C ALA A 1088 45.10 6.40 -10.90
N GLU A 1089 45.22 5.95 -9.63
CA GLU A 1089 46.45 6.25 -8.87
C GLU A 1089 47.06 5.13 -8.04
N ASP A 1090 46.59 3.88 -8.14
CA ASP A 1090 47.29 2.74 -7.51
C ASP A 1090 47.34 1.55 -8.46
N GLU A 1091 48.48 1.33 -9.12
CA GLU A 1091 48.86 0.03 -9.71
C GLU A 1091 49.12 -1.02 -8.61
N ASN A 1092 48.24 -1.11 -7.61
CA ASN A 1092 48.42 -2.02 -6.49
C ASN A 1092 48.24 -3.48 -6.97
N ASP A 1093 49.30 -4.27 -6.82
CA ASP A 1093 49.44 -5.69 -7.16
C ASP A 1093 48.35 -6.58 -6.53
N ILE A 1094 47.13 -6.61 -7.09
CA ILE A 1094 46.14 -7.64 -6.72
C ILE A 1094 46.59 -8.97 -7.31
N ILE A 1095 46.65 -9.99 -6.47
CA ILE A 1095 47.02 -11.34 -6.87
C ILE A 1095 45.81 -12.26 -6.72
N ALA A 1096 45.60 -13.12 -7.71
CA ALA A 1096 44.59 -14.17 -7.67
C ALA A 1096 45.25 -15.49 -7.28
N LEU A 1097 44.81 -16.09 -6.17
CA LEU A 1097 45.16 -17.46 -5.77
C LEU A 1097 44.17 -18.44 -6.40
N ILE A 1098 44.65 -19.37 -7.23
CA ILE A 1098 43.79 -20.28 -8.01
C ILE A 1098 43.34 -21.50 -7.19
N LEU A 1099 42.04 -21.76 -7.19
CA LEU A 1099 41.40 -22.98 -6.71
C LEU A 1099 40.75 -23.71 -7.91
N ARG A 1100 41.15 -24.95 -8.19
CA ARG A 1100 40.76 -25.69 -9.42
C ARG A 1100 39.60 -26.66 -9.15
N PRO A 1101 38.82 -27.12 -10.14
CA PRO A 1101 37.75 -28.08 -9.89
C PRO A 1101 38.20 -29.56 -9.82
N LYS A 1102 37.34 -30.46 -9.31
CA LYS A 1102 37.61 -31.89 -9.02
C LYS A 1102 37.39 -32.86 -10.20
N ILE A 1103 36.82 -32.42 -11.33
CA ILE A 1103 36.27 -33.32 -12.36
C ILE A 1103 37.12 -33.35 -13.65
N PRO A 1104 37.19 -34.49 -14.38
CA PRO A 1104 38.07 -34.67 -15.54
C PRO A 1104 37.52 -33.95 -16.79
N ILE A 1105 38.44 -33.44 -17.61
CA ILE A 1105 38.33 -33.08 -19.05
C ILE A 1105 36.89 -32.81 -19.53
N GLY A 1106 36.47 -31.54 -19.54
CA GLY A 1106 35.29 -31.08 -20.30
C GLY A 1106 34.41 -30.01 -19.64
N ALA A 1107 34.54 -29.75 -18.34
CA ALA A 1107 33.85 -28.63 -17.68
C ALA A 1107 34.76 -27.99 -16.62
N THR A 1108 35.49 -26.94 -17.01
CA THR A 1108 36.47 -26.26 -16.16
C THR A 1108 35.89 -24.96 -15.62
N SER A 1109 35.22 -25.00 -14.47
CA SER A 1109 34.95 -23.79 -13.71
C SER A 1109 36.08 -23.50 -12.72
N LEU A 1110 36.78 -22.37 -12.86
CA LEU A 1110 37.86 -21.96 -11.97
C LEU A 1110 37.35 -20.94 -10.95
N THR A 1111 37.76 -21.09 -9.69
CA THR A 1111 37.50 -20.09 -8.64
C THR A 1111 38.84 -19.57 -8.15
N ALA A 1112 39.04 -18.26 -8.10
CA ALA A 1112 40.25 -17.68 -7.52
C ALA A 1112 39.92 -16.67 -6.42
N LEU A 1113 40.72 -16.68 -5.36
CA LEU A 1113 40.65 -15.71 -4.27
C LEU A 1113 41.48 -14.48 -4.66
N LEU A 1114 40.89 -13.30 -4.58
CA LEU A 1114 41.54 -12.04 -4.91
C LEU A 1114 42.11 -11.40 -3.66
N LEU A 1115 43.41 -11.07 -3.69
CA LEU A 1115 44.16 -10.59 -2.52
C LEU A 1115 44.89 -9.28 -2.87
N LYS A 1116 44.73 -8.25 -2.03
CA LYS A 1116 45.41 -6.95 -2.16
C LYS A 1116 46.44 -6.76 -1.03
N PRO A 1117 47.62 -6.18 -1.26
CA PRO A 1117 48.55 -5.83 -0.17
C PRO A 1117 47.85 -4.97 0.89
N ALA A 1118 48.09 -5.27 2.17
CA ALA A 1118 47.53 -4.49 3.28
C ALA A 1118 48.13 -3.07 3.34
N VAL A 1119 49.41 -2.97 2.99
CA VAL A 1119 50.20 -1.75 2.78
C VAL A 1119 51.09 -2.01 1.56
N GLU A 1120 51.38 -0.97 0.77
CA GLU A 1120 52.28 -1.08 -0.38
C GLU A 1120 53.63 -1.73 0.01
N GLY A 1121 54.07 -2.75 -0.74
CA GLY A 1121 55.29 -3.52 -0.46
C GLY A 1121 55.23 -4.53 0.69
N SER A 1122 54.09 -4.69 1.38
CA SER A 1122 53.93 -5.65 2.49
C SER A 1122 53.84 -7.11 2.01
N SER A 1123 54.40 -8.06 2.78
CA SER A 1123 54.19 -9.51 2.59
C SER A 1123 52.79 -9.97 3.04
N ARG A 1124 52.04 -9.07 3.68
CA ARG A 1124 50.69 -9.30 4.21
C ARG A 1124 49.65 -8.74 3.27
N TYR A 1125 48.71 -9.60 2.91
CA TYR A 1125 47.62 -9.35 1.99
C TYR A 1125 46.29 -9.46 2.72
N ARG A 1126 45.29 -8.74 2.22
CA ARG A 1126 43.89 -8.87 2.63
C ARG A 1126 43.08 -9.40 1.46
N ARG A 1127 42.09 -10.23 1.77
CA ARG A 1127 41.12 -10.68 0.78
C ARG A 1127 40.24 -9.50 0.36
N VAL A 1128 40.05 -9.33 -0.94
CA VAL A 1128 39.22 -8.27 -1.53
C VAL A 1128 38.14 -8.80 -2.48
N GLY A 1129 38.10 -10.09 -2.78
CA GLY A 1129 37.05 -10.66 -3.62
C GLY A 1129 37.26 -12.11 -4.05
N ILE A 1130 36.35 -12.58 -4.91
CA ILE A 1130 36.39 -13.90 -5.55
C ILE A 1130 36.14 -13.75 -7.05
N LEU A 1131 37.02 -14.35 -7.85
CA LEU A 1131 36.87 -14.51 -9.29
C LEU A 1131 36.28 -15.89 -9.60
N ARG A 1132 35.24 -15.96 -10.43
CA ARG A 1132 34.71 -17.22 -10.94
C ARG A 1132 34.68 -17.21 -12.46
N ILE A 1133 35.30 -18.22 -13.05
CA ILE A 1133 35.30 -18.46 -14.49
C ILE A 1133 34.54 -19.75 -14.71
N ARG A 1134 33.55 -19.77 -15.61
CA ARG A 1134 32.78 -20.99 -15.97
C ARG A 1134 32.88 -21.25 -17.47
N HIS A 1135 32.99 -22.52 -17.85
CA HIS A 1135 32.89 -22.96 -19.25
C HIS A 1135 31.45 -22.83 -19.76
N GLY A 1136 31.25 -22.39 -21.00
CA GLY A 1136 29.97 -22.47 -21.70
C GLY A 1136 29.62 -23.93 -22.00
N SER A 1137 28.89 -24.59 -21.12
CA SER A 1137 28.31 -25.91 -21.40
C SER A 1137 26.79 -25.80 -21.29
N LYS A 1138 26.12 -25.98 -22.42
CA LYS A 1138 24.65 -25.96 -22.53
C LYS A 1138 24.05 -27.19 -21.85
N SER A 1139 23.90 -27.21 -20.51
CA SER A 1139 22.79 -27.91 -19.81
C SER A 1139 22.89 -27.91 -18.27
N ARG A 1140 21.98 -27.18 -17.60
CA ARG A 1140 20.92 -27.70 -16.70
C ARG A 1140 20.21 -26.56 -15.94
N PRO A 1141 18.88 -26.65 -15.72
CA PRO A 1141 18.12 -25.64 -14.99
C PRO A 1141 18.12 -25.93 -13.50
N THR A 1142 19.06 -25.32 -12.77
CA THR A 1142 18.92 -25.08 -11.32
C THR A 1142 19.14 -23.59 -11.10
N GLY A 1143 18.18 -22.93 -10.46
CA GLY A 1143 17.83 -21.52 -10.65
C GLY A 1143 18.78 -20.45 -10.09
N TYR A 1144 20.10 -20.63 -10.22
CA TYR A 1144 21.08 -19.57 -10.03
C TYR A 1144 22.22 -19.76 -11.05
N LEU A 1145 22.14 -19.04 -12.17
CA LEU A 1145 23.22 -18.95 -13.16
C LEU A 1145 24.11 -17.76 -12.78
N ALA A 1146 25.37 -18.02 -12.43
CA ALA A 1146 26.40 -16.98 -12.28
C ALA A 1146 26.83 -16.50 -13.69
N PRO A 1147 27.24 -15.22 -13.86
CA PRO A 1147 27.56 -14.66 -15.17
C PRO A 1147 28.70 -15.44 -15.86
N GLN A 1148 28.53 -15.71 -17.16
CA GLN A 1148 29.51 -16.39 -18.01
C GLN A 1148 30.64 -15.43 -18.43
N THR A 1149 31.81 -15.97 -18.75
CA THR A 1149 32.95 -15.23 -19.34
C THR A 1149 32.59 -14.78 -20.75
N VAL A 1150 32.81 -13.50 -21.09
CA VAL A 1150 32.49 -12.91 -22.41
C VAL A 1150 33.79 -12.65 -23.17
N TYR A 1151 33.83 -12.94 -24.47
CA TYR A 1151 34.99 -12.61 -25.31
C TYR A 1151 34.71 -11.35 -26.13
N ILE A 1152 35.67 -10.44 -26.19
CA ILE A 1152 35.59 -9.18 -26.93
C ILE A 1152 36.79 -9.09 -27.88
N ASP A 1153 36.55 -8.64 -29.11
CA ASP A 1153 37.62 -8.32 -30.07
C ASP A 1153 38.33 -7.01 -29.68
N LEU A 1154 39.49 -6.74 -30.29
CA LEU A 1154 40.29 -5.53 -30.06
C LEU A 1154 39.52 -4.22 -30.30
N ASP A 1155 38.46 -4.26 -31.11
CA ASP A 1155 37.61 -3.12 -31.44
C ASP A 1155 36.39 -2.95 -30.50
N GLY A 1156 36.24 -3.82 -29.49
CA GLY A 1156 35.15 -3.74 -28.53
C GLY A 1156 33.88 -4.50 -28.93
N SER A 1157 33.89 -5.25 -30.03
CA SER A 1157 32.78 -6.11 -30.44
C SER A 1157 32.74 -7.43 -29.65
N VAL A 1158 31.56 -7.84 -29.18
CA VAL A 1158 31.39 -9.11 -28.46
C VAL A 1158 31.45 -10.26 -29.47
N LEU A 1159 32.47 -11.11 -29.33
CA LEU A 1159 32.60 -12.37 -30.06
C LEU A 1159 31.73 -13.41 -29.34
N ASP A 1160 30.66 -13.84 -29.99
CA ASP A 1160 29.72 -14.87 -29.51
C ASP A 1160 30.45 -16.13 -28.97
N GLU A 1161 29.81 -16.92 -28.07
CA GLU A 1161 30.39 -18.10 -27.37
C GLU A 1161 31.40 -18.89 -28.24
N VAL A 1162 32.71 -18.65 -28.06
CA VAL A 1162 33.76 -19.44 -28.72
C VAL A 1162 34.01 -20.69 -27.86
N ASP A 1163 33.72 -21.87 -28.41
CA ASP A 1163 34.07 -23.16 -27.80
C ASP A 1163 35.60 -23.27 -27.76
N MET A 1164 36.20 -23.13 -26.56
CA MET A 1164 37.65 -23.18 -26.43
C MET A 1164 38.16 -24.62 -26.64
N ASP A 1165 38.84 -24.89 -27.75
CA ASP A 1165 39.54 -26.16 -27.95
C ASP A 1165 40.65 -26.28 -26.89
N MET A 1166 40.57 -27.30 -26.05
CA MET A 1166 41.43 -27.55 -24.87
C MET A 1166 42.92 -27.81 -25.20
N ARG A 1167 43.36 -27.55 -26.43
CA ARG A 1167 44.75 -27.75 -26.89
C ARG A 1167 45.65 -26.58 -26.57
N GLU A 1168 45.10 -25.38 -26.38
CA GLU A 1168 45.89 -24.20 -26.00
C GLU A 1168 45.69 -23.85 -24.52
N VAL A 1169 46.80 -23.78 -23.79
CA VAL A 1169 46.83 -23.33 -22.39
C VAL A 1169 46.41 -21.85 -22.36
N PRO A 1170 45.31 -21.48 -21.67
CA PRO A 1170 44.87 -20.09 -21.55
C PRO A 1170 46.01 -19.22 -21.02
N ILE A 1171 46.11 -17.97 -21.47
CA ILE A 1171 47.30 -17.17 -21.18
C ILE A 1171 47.58 -16.97 -19.68
N TRP A 1172 46.53 -16.79 -18.88
CA TRP A 1172 46.63 -16.69 -17.44
C TRP A 1172 47.12 -17.99 -16.77
N GLN A 1173 47.11 -19.14 -17.45
CA GLN A 1173 47.78 -20.36 -17.00
C GLN A 1173 49.27 -20.39 -17.34
N ARG A 1174 49.71 -19.64 -18.36
CA ARG A 1174 51.13 -19.55 -18.78
C ARG A 1174 51.96 -18.70 -17.81
N ASP A 1175 51.35 -17.68 -17.21
CA ASP A 1175 52.00 -16.75 -16.26
C ASP A 1175 51.81 -17.09 -14.78
N ILE A 1176 51.41 -18.32 -14.47
CA ILE A 1176 51.23 -18.75 -13.08
C ILE A 1176 52.60 -18.90 -12.41
N ALA A 1177 52.79 -18.16 -11.31
CA ALA A 1177 53.90 -18.36 -10.40
C ALA A 1177 53.39 -18.97 -9.09
N VAL A 1178 54.10 -19.97 -8.56
CA VAL A 1178 53.87 -20.42 -7.19
C VAL A 1178 54.41 -19.35 -6.25
N ARG A 1179 53.51 -18.69 -5.50
CA ARG A 1179 53.89 -17.66 -4.52
C ARG A 1179 53.38 -18.02 -3.14
N THR A 1180 54.07 -17.51 -2.13
CA THR A 1180 53.62 -17.56 -0.74
C THR A 1180 52.95 -16.24 -0.40
N VAL A 1181 51.73 -16.30 0.12
CA VAL A 1181 50.89 -15.13 0.43
C VAL A 1181 50.40 -15.24 1.86
N GLU A 1182 50.57 -14.19 2.65
CA GLU A 1182 50.00 -14.12 4.01
C GLU A 1182 48.66 -13.39 3.96
N ILE A 1183 47.55 -14.02 4.34
CA ILE A 1183 46.21 -13.40 4.35
C ILE A 1183 45.85 -12.98 5.77
N VAL A 1184 45.54 -11.70 5.97
CA VAL A 1184 45.25 -11.05 7.26
C VAL A 1184 43.76 -10.94 7.56
#